data_AF-A0A178DVN6-F1
#
_entry.id   AF-A0A178DVN6-F1
#
_cell.length_a   1.000
_cell.length_b   1.000
_cell.length_c   1.000
_cell.angle_alpha   90.00
_cell.angle_beta   90.00
_cell.angle_gamma   90.00
#
_symmetry.space_group_name_H-M   'P 1'
#
loop_
_entity.id
_entity.type
_entity.pdbx_description
1 polymer ?
#
loop_
_entity_poly.entity_id
_entity_poly.type
_entity_poly.pdbx_seq_one_letter_code
_entity_poly.pdbx_strand_id
1 'polypeptide(L)'
;MKTQWKDIPAVPTSQEFLDIVLSRTRIRAFYTRKVKYTSETFTERLSTTIEAFPRLQDIHPFHRDLLNTLYDADHFRIALGQLSTAKTLIETVARDYVRLLKYGQSLFQCKQLKRAALGRMATICKRLKDPLVYLEQVRQHLGRLPSIDPNTRTLVIAGFPNVGKSSFLKSISRADVEVQPYAFTTKSLYVGHFDYKMLRFQAVDTPGILDHALEEMNTIEHQSICAIAHLRAHILYFMDLSEQCGYSVASQIALFNNIKPLFANKLISIVVNKIDLMRPEQLDAETQEQLQGMLKSGEVEMLELSCNTLEGVMAVRNSVCDRLIAARNAEKLKAGTNSSGEPSGRLGELLRRIHVAQPLGGVTRETFIPDAALAKKKYDKDDPDRPVLERDLEEENGGAGVYNIDLRKNYLLENDEWKHDRIPEVFKGQNVYDFIDPDIEAKLAALEAEEEKLEAEGFYESDDDLEDAEEADIRYKADLIREKRQLIRNEAKMRKSLKNRAVIPRTKKAMQMSQMQSHLESLGFDSSKVAERAQSQVRGRSLARGRSEGPNGDAMDVDTPKTPLERARSRGRSQSTNRRTDGVTNEVAATKAEKLAKLSQKRMNKMARQGEADRHQTGSLIKHLTAGKRGIGKTSHR
;
A
#
# COMPACT_ATOMS: atom_id res chain seq x y z
N MET A 1 13.49 -27.64 -7.77
CA MET A 1 12.77 -28.90 -7.53
C MET A 1 12.16 -28.82 -6.13
N LYS A 2 10.87 -29.12 -5.94
CA LYS A 2 10.28 -29.06 -4.60
C LYS A 2 10.88 -30.20 -3.76
N THR A 3 11.50 -29.87 -2.63
CA THR A 3 12.09 -30.83 -1.68
C THR A 3 11.16 -31.11 -0.50
N GLN A 4 10.08 -30.33 -0.36
CA GLN A 4 9.11 -30.43 0.72
C GLN A 4 7.69 -30.33 0.18
N TRP A 5 6.75 -31.07 0.80
CA TRP A 5 5.34 -31.12 0.43
C TRP A 5 4.42 -30.78 1.61
N LYS A 6 4.68 -29.65 2.28
CA LYS A 6 3.88 -29.18 3.41
C LYS A 6 2.65 -28.37 2.98
N ASP A 7 2.70 -27.75 1.80
CA ASP A 7 1.69 -26.80 1.30
C ASP A 7 0.43 -27.49 0.72
N ILE A 8 0.18 -28.75 1.06
CA ILE A 8 -1.00 -29.48 0.59
C ILE A 8 -2.18 -29.14 1.51
N PRO A 9 -3.28 -28.57 0.97
CA PRO A 9 -4.45 -28.27 1.77
C PRO A 9 -5.05 -29.55 2.34
N ALA A 10 -5.69 -29.45 3.51
CA ALA A 10 -6.38 -30.59 4.10
C ALA A 10 -7.44 -31.15 3.14
N VAL A 11 -7.45 -32.46 2.97
CA VAL A 11 -8.42 -33.18 2.14
C VAL A 11 -9.58 -33.58 3.07
N PRO A 12 -10.74 -32.90 2.99
CA PRO A 12 -11.87 -33.21 3.87
C PRO A 12 -12.47 -34.58 3.52
N THR A 13 -13.18 -35.16 4.49
CA THR A 13 -13.95 -36.39 4.24
C THR A 13 -15.07 -36.13 3.23
N SER A 14 -15.59 -37.20 2.60
CA SER A 14 -16.69 -37.07 1.64
C SER A 14 -17.94 -36.38 2.21
N GLN A 15 -18.24 -36.54 3.51
CA GLN A 15 -19.38 -35.88 4.16
C GLN A 15 -19.10 -34.40 4.39
N GLU A 16 -17.97 -34.06 4.99
CA GLU A 16 -17.57 -32.66 5.21
C GLU A 16 -17.46 -31.90 3.89
N PHE A 17 -16.92 -32.55 2.85
CA PHE A 17 -16.81 -31.96 1.52
C PHE A 17 -18.18 -31.63 0.94
N LEU A 18 -19.19 -32.51 1.11
CA LEU A 18 -20.57 -32.24 0.71
C LEU A 18 -21.17 -31.07 1.50
N ASP A 19 -20.95 -31.02 2.81
CA ASP A 19 -21.50 -29.98 3.66
C ASP A 19 -20.88 -28.61 3.37
N ILE A 20 -19.57 -28.55 3.14
CA ILE A 20 -18.84 -27.33 2.75
C ILE A 20 -19.37 -26.79 1.41
N VAL A 21 -19.57 -27.67 0.43
CA VAL A 21 -20.00 -27.25 -0.91
C VAL A 21 -21.47 -26.84 -0.92
N LEU A 22 -22.35 -27.60 -0.26
CA LEU A 22 -23.79 -27.33 -0.28
C LEU A 22 -24.18 -26.12 0.59
N SER A 23 -23.50 -25.89 1.72
CA SER A 23 -23.73 -24.72 2.59
C SER A 23 -23.42 -23.38 1.92
N ARG A 24 -22.43 -23.34 1.02
CA ARG A 24 -22.03 -22.14 0.26
C ARG A 24 -23.04 -21.68 -0.81
N THR A 25 -24.11 -22.42 -1.08
CA THR A 25 -25.05 -22.16 -2.20
C THR A 25 -26.21 -21.17 -1.89
N ARG A 26 -25.96 -20.11 -1.12
CA ARG A 26 -26.96 -19.11 -0.66
C ARG A 26 -27.31 -18.00 -1.67
N ILE A 27 -27.30 -18.25 -2.98
CA ILE A 27 -27.59 -17.22 -4.00
C ILE A 27 -29.02 -17.37 -4.57
N ARG A 28 -29.70 -16.22 -4.77
CA ARG A 28 -31.13 -16.08 -5.14
C ARG A 28 -31.47 -16.07 -6.65
N ALA A 29 -30.55 -16.39 -7.56
CA ALA A 29 -30.87 -16.57 -9.00
C ALA A 29 -31.02 -18.07 -9.34
N PHE A 30 -32.19 -18.47 -9.82
CA PHE A 30 -32.98 -19.49 -9.11
C PHE A 30 -32.47 -20.95 -9.13
N TYR A 31 -32.14 -21.55 -10.28
CA TYR A 31 -31.68 -22.96 -10.34
C TYR A 31 -30.46 -23.21 -11.23
N THR A 32 -30.36 -22.59 -12.41
CA THR A 32 -29.21 -22.77 -13.31
C THR A 32 -27.90 -22.27 -12.67
N ARG A 33 -27.93 -21.10 -12.01
CA ARG A 33 -26.77 -20.59 -11.26
C ARG A 33 -26.41 -21.50 -10.09
N LYS A 34 -27.39 -22.12 -9.41
CA LYS A 34 -27.12 -23.06 -8.31
C LYS A 34 -26.40 -24.32 -8.80
N VAL A 35 -26.85 -24.92 -9.90
CA VAL A 35 -26.19 -26.11 -10.47
C VAL A 35 -24.77 -25.77 -10.93
N LYS A 36 -24.58 -24.64 -11.65
CA LYS A 36 -23.25 -24.19 -12.09
C LYS A 36 -22.31 -23.90 -10.93
N TYR A 37 -22.73 -23.08 -9.96
CA TYR A 37 -21.89 -22.69 -8.82
C TYR A 37 -21.49 -23.91 -7.97
N THR A 38 -22.40 -24.87 -7.77
CA THR A 38 -22.07 -26.11 -7.05
C THR A 38 -21.04 -26.94 -7.82
N SER A 39 -21.20 -27.07 -9.14
CA SER A 39 -20.22 -27.75 -10.00
C SER A 39 -18.87 -27.06 -9.96
N GLU A 40 -18.82 -25.73 -10.11
CA GLU A 40 -17.58 -24.94 -10.08
C GLU A 40 -16.86 -25.11 -8.75
N THR A 41 -17.59 -25.08 -7.62
CA THR A 41 -17.00 -25.27 -6.29
C THR A 41 -16.43 -26.70 -6.13
N PHE A 42 -17.14 -27.72 -6.62
CA PHE A 42 -16.63 -29.10 -6.60
C PHE A 42 -15.37 -29.24 -7.47
N THR A 43 -15.41 -28.73 -8.69
CA THR A 43 -14.30 -28.77 -9.65
C THR A 43 -13.08 -28.02 -9.11
N GLU A 44 -13.25 -26.82 -8.55
CA GLU A 44 -12.18 -26.01 -7.97
C GLU A 44 -11.47 -26.76 -6.83
N ARG A 45 -12.24 -27.33 -5.90
CA ARG A 45 -11.67 -28.08 -4.78
C ARG A 45 -10.97 -29.35 -5.22
N LEU A 46 -11.58 -30.15 -6.10
CA LEU A 46 -10.93 -31.34 -6.65
C LEU A 46 -9.66 -30.99 -7.45
N SER A 47 -9.67 -29.90 -8.22
CA SER A 47 -8.49 -29.43 -8.95
C SER A 47 -7.39 -29.01 -7.99
N THR A 48 -7.73 -28.24 -6.95
CA THR A 48 -6.78 -27.81 -5.91
C THR A 48 -6.13 -29.01 -5.24
N THR A 49 -6.91 -30.04 -4.89
CA THR A 49 -6.38 -31.29 -4.32
C THR A 49 -5.43 -31.99 -5.30
N ILE A 50 -5.83 -32.19 -6.55
CA ILE A 50 -5.01 -32.89 -7.58
C ILE A 50 -3.70 -32.13 -7.85
N GLU A 51 -3.74 -30.81 -7.96
CA GLU A 51 -2.58 -29.97 -8.26
C GLU A 51 -1.62 -29.84 -7.07
N ALA A 52 -2.13 -29.96 -5.84
CA ALA A 52 -1.31 -29.90 -4.65
C ALA A 52 -0.45 -31.16 -4.45
N PHE A 53 -0.94 -32.33 -4.88
CA PHE A 53 -0.19 -33.58 -4.74
C PHE A 53 0.97 -33.70 -5.76
N PRO A 54 2.12 -34.25 -5.33
CA PRO A 54 3.24 -34.55 -6.22
C PRO A 54 2.87 -35.55 -7.32
N ARG A 55 3.26 -35.26 -8.57
CA ARG A 55 3.21 -36.24 -9.66
C ARG A 55 4.45 -37.14 -9.62
N LEU A 56 4.26 -38.42 -9.34
CA LEU A 56 5.36 -39.38 -9.15
C LEU A 56 6.33 -39.48 -10.35
N GLN A 57 5.85 -39.25 -11.57
CA GLN A 57 6.66 -39.35 -12.79
C GLN A 57 7.60 -38.16 -13.01
N ASP A 58 7.20 -36.97 -12.55
CA ASP A 58 7.95 -35.72 -12.78
C ASP A 58 8.96 -35.41 -11.66
N ILE A 59 9.05 -36.29 -10.67
CA ILE A 59 9.86 -36.11 -9.45
C ILE A 59 11.18 -36.86 -9.57
N HIS A 60 12.15 -36.47 -8.74
CA HIS A 60 13.46 -37.10 -8.71
C HIS A 60 13.31 -38.60 -8.40
N PRO A 61 14.09 -39.49 -9.05
CA PRO A 61 14.03 -40.93 -8.81
C PRO A 61 14.07 -41.32 -7.33
N PHE A 62 14.93 -40.68 -6.52
CA PHE A 62 14.96 -40.84 -5.06
C PHE A 62 13.58 -40.71 -4.41
N HIS A 63 12.90 -39.59 -4.65
CA HIS A 63 11.62 -39.28 -4.02
C HIS A 63 10.51 -40.15 -4.62
N ARG A 64 10.57 -40.47 -5.92
CA ARG A 64 9.62 -41.39 -6.56
C ARG A 64 9.68 -42.77 -5.90
N ASP A 65 10.86 -43.32 -5.75
CA ASP A 65 11.05 -44.67 -5.23
C ASP A 65 10.80 -44.72 -3.72
N LEU A 66 11.17 -43.65 -2.99
CA LEU A 66 10.77 -43.49 -1.58
C LEU A 66 9.24 -43.49 -1.42
N LEU A 67 8.52 -42.72 -2.24
CA LEU A 67 7.05 -42.68 -2.19
C LEU A 67 6.42 -44.01 -2.62
N ASN A 68 7.07 -44.73 -3.55
CA ASN A 68 6.63 -46.06 -3.95
C ASN A 68 6.70 -47.04 -2.77
N THR A 69 7.81 -47.05 -2.02
CA THR A 69 7.97 -47.94 -0.85
C THR A 69 7.01 -47.58 0.29
N LEU A 70 6.67 -46.30 0.46
CA LEU A 70 5.83 -45.83 1.56
C LEU A 70 4.32 -45.95 1.31
N TYR A 71 3.88 -45.65 0.08
CA TYR A 71 2.46 -45.41 -0.22
C TYR A 71 1.86 -46.33 -1.27
N ASP A 72 2.68 -47.18 -1.90
CA ASP A 72 2.35 -47.90 -3.14
C ASP A 72 1.97 -46.94 -4.28
N ALA A 73 2.85 -46.85 -5.30
CA ALA A 73 2.65 -45.92 -6.41
C ALA A 73 1.36 -46.19 -7.19
N ASP A 74 0.90 -47.44 -7.26
CA ASP A 74 -0.31 -47.79 -7.99
C ASP A 74 -1.56 -47.36 -7.24
N HIS A 75 -1.63 -47.62 -5.93
CA HIS A 75 -2.76 -47.16 -5.12
C HIS A 75 -2.86 -45.63 -5.10
N PHE A 76 -1.72 -44.93 -4.98
CA PHE A 76 -1.66 -43.47 -5.03
C PHE A 76 -2.14 -42.91 -6.38
N ARG A 77 -1.69 -43.50 -7.50
CA ARG A 77 -2.11 -43.10 -8.84
C ARG A 77 -3.58 -43.38 -9.10
N ILE A 78 -4.10 -44.53 -8.64
CA ILE A 78 -5.51 -44.90 -8.78
C ILE A 78 -6.38 -43.90 -8.00
N ALA A 79 -6.01 -43.52 -6.77
CA ALA A 79 -6.74 -42.55 -5.97
C ALA A 79 -6.85 -41.18 -6.68
N LEU A 80 -5.72 -40.62 -7.15
CA LEU A 80 -5.72 -39.36 -7.90
C LEU A 80 -6.48 -39.47 -9.24
N GLY A 81 -6.39 -40.62 -9.92
CA GLY A 81 -7.16 -40.92 -11.13
C GLY A 81 -8.67 -40.93 -10.88
N GLN A 82 -9.11 -41.48 -9.75
CA GLN A 82 -10.52 -41.46 -9.34
C GLN A 82 -11.03 -40.05 -9.04
N LEU A 83 -10.21 -39.17 -8.44
CA LEU A 83 -10.56 -37.76 -8.26
C LEU A 83 -10.68 -37.02 -9.61
N SER A 84 -9.77 -37.28 -10.54
CA SER A 84 -9.80 -36.67 -11.88
C SER A 84 -11.03 -37.12 -12.69
N THR A 85 -11.36 -38.41 -12.66
CA THR A 85 -12.57 -38.93 -13.31
C THR A 85 -13.86 -38.40 -12.65
N ALA A 86 -13.87 -38.22 -11.33
CA ALA A 86 -15.00 -37.59 -10.66
C ALA A 86 -15.17 -36.12 -11.04
N LYS A 87 -14.08 -35.35 -11.18
CA LYS A 87 -14.11 -33.97 -11.67
C LYS A 87 -14.79 -33.88 -13.05
N THR A 88 -14.38 -34.71 -14.01
CA THR A 88 -14.95 -34.70 -15.37
C THR A 88 -16.42 -35.18 -15.40
N LEU A 89 -16.79 -36.14 -14.54
CA LEU A 89 -18.18 -36.58 -14.39
C LEU A 89 -19.08 -35.46 -13.82
N ILE A 90 -18.61 -34.71 -12.82
CA ILE A 90 -19.36 -33.59 -12.23
C ILE A 90 -19.61 -32.49 -13.27
N GLU A 91 -18.59 -32.13 -14.07
CA GLU A 91 -18.72 -31.16 -15.16
C GLU A 91 -19.71 -31.62 -16.24
N THR A 92 -19.73 -32.91 -16.55
CA THR A 92 -20.67 -33.49 -17.53
C THR A 92 -22.10 -33.45 -17.02
N VAL A 93 -22.32 -33.88 -15.76
CA VAL A 93 -23.63 -33.76 -15.08
C VAL A 93 -24.10 -32.30 -15.08
N ALA A 94 -23.24 -31.35 -14.72
CA ALA A 94 -23.59 -29.94 -14.71
C ALA A 94 -24.03 -29.44 -16.10
N ARG A 95 -23.27 -29.76 -17.16
CA ARG A 95 -23.59 -29.36 -18.54
C ARG A 95 -24.94 -29.91 -19.01
N ASP A 96 -25.22 -31.18 -18.74
CA ASP A 96 -26.47 -31.83 -19.16
C ASP A 96 -27.68 -31.25 -18.42
N TYR A 97 -27.60 -31.09 -17.09
CA TYR A 97 -28.70 -30.52 -16.32
C TYR A 97 -28.92 -29.03 -16.61
N VAL A 98 -27.86 -28.26 -16.90
CA VAL A 98 -27.99 -26.88 -17.36
C VAL A 98 -28.70 -26.82 -18.71
N ARG A 99 -28.44 -27.77 -19.63
CA ARG A 99 -29.16 -27.86 -20.91
C ARG A 99 -30.64 -28.20 -20.71
N LEU A 100 -30.94 -29.18 -19.85
CA LEU A 100 -32.33 -29.57 -19.53
C LEU A 100 -33.11 -28.45 -18.81
N LEU A 101 -32.46 -27.70 -17.92
CA LEU A 101 -33.07 -26.57 -17.20
C LEU A 101 -33.54 -25.44 -18.13
N LYS A 102 -33.01 -25.31 -19.35
CA LYS A 102 -33.46 -24.32 -20.34
C LYS A 102 -34.89 -24.58 -20.84
N TYR A 103 -35.31 -25.84 -20.85
CA TYR A 103 -36.63 -26.26 -21.35
C TYR A 103 -37.65 -26.48 -20.22
N GLY A 104 -37.31 -26.14 -18.97
CA GLY A 104 -38.21 -26.31 -17.83
C GLY A 104 -39.38 -25.30 -17.89
N GLN A 105 -40.61 -25.81 -17.99
CA GLN A 105 -41.82 -24.98 -18.14
C GLN A 105 -42.47 -24.64 -16.79
N SER A 106 -42.21 -25.43 -15.74
CA SER A 106 -42.78 -25.20 -14.40
C SER A 106 -41.71 -25.07 -13.31
N LEU A 107 -42.06 -24.33 -12.25
CA LEU A 107 -41.21 -24.18 -11.07
C LEU A 107 -40.88 -25.53 -10.42
N PHE A 108 -41.88 -26.44 -10.37
CA PHE A 108 -41.74 -27.77 -9.80
C PHE A 108 -40.77 -28.63 -10.60
N GLN A 109 -40.90 -28.64 -11.93
CA GLN A 109 -39.97 -29.35 -12.83
C GLN A 109 -38.54 -28.82 -12.67
N CYS A 110 -38.36 -27.50 -12.62
CA CYS A 110 -37.02 -26.92 -12.42
C CYS A 110 -36.45 -27.25 -11.02
N LYS A 111 -37.29 -27.30 -9.98
CA LYS A 111 -36.89 -27.71 -8.62
C LYS A 111 -36.43 -29.17 -8.58
N GLN A 112 -37.15 -30.06 -9.26
CA GLN A 112 -36.80 -31.48 -9.38
C GLN A 112 -35.49 -31.67 -10.16
N LEU A 113 -35.31 -31.00 -11.30
CA LEU A 113 -34.08 -31.04 -12.08
C LEU A 113 -32.87 -30.56 -11.26
N LYS A 114 -33.02 -29.47 -10.50
CA LYS A 114 -31.98 -29.00 -9.57
C LYS A 114 -31.66 -30.06 -8.50
N ARG A 115 -32.68 -30.67 -7.89
CA ARG A 115 -32.49 -31.69 -6.84
C ARG A 115 -31.82 -32.95 -7.40
N ALA A 116 -32.17 -33.36 -8.62
CA ALA A 116 -31.54 -34.48 -9.31
C ALA A 116 -30.08 -34.19 -9.67
N ALA A 117 -29.76 -32.99 -10.17
CA ALA A 117 -28.40 -32.57 -10.48
C ALA A 117 -27.49 -32.59 -9.24
N LEU A 118 -27.93 -31.94 -8.15
CA LEU A 118 -27.18 -31.92 -6.88
C LEU A 118 -27.08 -33.32 -6.27
N GLY A 119 -28.13 -34.13 -6.38
CA GLY A 119 -28.12 -35.52 -5.92
C GLY A 119 -27.10 -36.37 -6.67
N ARG A 120 -27.02 -36.27 -8.00
CA ARG A 120 -26.02 -37.00 -8.80
C ARG A 120 -24.59 -36.55 -8.49
N MET A 121 -24.35 -35.24 -8.35
CA MET A 121 -23.05 -34.71 -7.92
C MET A 121 -22.69 -35.25 -6.52
N ALA A 122 -23.65 -35.26 -5.59
CA ALA A 122 -23.43 -35.79 -4.26
C ALA A 122 -23.13 -37.30 -4.25
N THR A 123 -23.81 -38.10 -5.10
CA THR A 123 -23.53 -39.53 -5.24
C THR A 123 -22.12 -39.79 -5.78
N ILE A 124 -21.65 -38.99 -6.76
CA ILE A 124 -20.27 -39.08 -7.26
C ILE A 124 -19.28 -38.83 -6.11
N CYS A 125 -19.51 -37.80 -5.30
CA CYS A 125 -18.66 -37.50 -4.15
C CYS A 125 -18.70 -38.59 -3.07
N LYS A 126 -19.88 -39.18 -2.80
CA LYS A 126 -20.00 -40.29 -1.84
C LYS A 126 -19.20 -41.53 -2.26
N ARG A 127 -19.07 -41.77 -3.56
CA ARG A 127 -18.23 -42.85 -4.11
C ARG A 127 -16.73 -42.60 -3.89
N LEU A 128 -16.30 -41.36 -3.66
CA LEU A 128 -14.91 -41.00 -3.36
C LEU A 128 -14.55 -41.12 -1.87
N LYS A 129 -15.35 -41.81 -1.05
CA LYS A 129 -15.11 -41.91 0.38
C LYS A 129 -13.72 -42.47 0.71
N ASP A 130 -13.37 -43.64 0.16
CA ASP A 130 -12.12 -44.32 0.50
C ASP A 130 -10.87 -43.61 -0.06
N PRO A 131 -10.87 -43.11 -1.32
CA PRO A 131 -9.75 -42.33 -1.85
C PRO A 131 -9.46 -41.05 -1.08
N LEU A 132 -10.48 -40.32 -0.62
CA LEU A 132 -10.28 -39.09 0.14
C LEU A 132 -9.68 -39.37 1.52
N VAL A 133 -10.09 -40.45 2.18
CA VAL A 133 -9.51 -40.87 3.47
C VAL A 133 -8.05 -41.28 3.29
N TYR A 134 -7.75 -42.08 2.26
CA TYR A 134 -6.38 -42.46 1.94
C TYR A 134 -5.50 -41.24 1.62
N LEU A 135 -5.96 -40.32 0.77
CA LEU A 135 -5.19 -39.12 0.41
C LEU A 135 -4.93 -38.21 1.62
N GLU A 136 -5.85 -38.10 2.57
CA GLU A 136 -5.61 -37.33 3.80
C GLU A 136 -4.56 -38.00 4.69
N GLN A 137 -4.57 -39.33 4.82
CA GLN A 137 -3.51 -40.07 5.54
C GLN A 137 -2.14 -39.88 4.88
N VAL A 138 -2.09 -40.00 3.54
CA VAL A 138 -0.86 -39.75 2.76
C VAL A 138 -0.38 -38.32 2.98
N ARG A 139 -1.28 -37.32 2.91
CA ARG A 139 -0.93 -35.90 3.15
C ARG A 139 -0.31 -35.68 4.52
N GLN A 140 -0.92 -36.22 5.57
CA GLN A 140 -0.43 -36.06 6.94
C GLN A 140 0.96 -36.66 7.12
N HIS A 141 1.21 -37.84 6.53
CA HIS A 141 2.53 -38.46 6.57
C HIS A 141 3.55 -37.70 5.69
N LEU A 142 3.15 -37.29 4.48
CA LEU A 142 4.01 -36.58 3.52
C LEU A 142 4.48 -35.23 4.07
N GLY A 143 3.62 -34.54 4.83
CA GLY A 143 3.97 -33.29 5.49
C GLY A 143 5.01 -33.43 6.61
N ARG A 144 5.22 -34.65 7.14
CA ARG A 144 6.22 -34.97 8.16
C ARG A 144 7.55 -35.46 7.58
N LEU A 145 7.60 -35.81 6.30
CA LEU A 145 8.85 -36.26 5.68
C LEU A 145 9.91 -35.15 5.70
N PRO A 146 11.16 -35.49 5.99
CA PRO A 146 12.24 -34.52 5.97
C PRO A 146 12.54 -34.04 4.55
N SER A 147 12.95 -32.78 4.42
CA SER A 147 13.37 -32.22 3.14
C SER A 147 14.80 -32.66 2.81
N ILE A 148 14.93 -33.62 1.90
CA ILE A 148 16.23 -34.09 1.39
C ILE A 148 16.42 -33.57 -0.04
N ASP A 149 17.53 -32.88 -0.31
CA ASP A 149 17.94 -32.56 -1.68
C ASP A 149 18.99 -33.58 -2.17
N PRO A 150 18.65 -34.45 -3.15
CA PRO A 150 19.56 -35.48 -3.66
C PRO A 150 20.85 -34.94 -4.31
N ASN A 151 20.86 -33.67 -4.73
CA ASN A 151 22.00 -33.05 -5.41
C ASN A 151 22.99 -32.40 -4.43
N THR A 152 22.57 -32.12 -3.20
CA THR A 152 23.43 -31.47 -2.20
C THR A 152 24.42 -32.44 -1.57
N ARG A 153 25.38 -31.90 -0.82
CA ARG A 153 26.47 -32.67 -0.20
C ARG A 153 25.89 -33.48 0.94
N THR A 154 25.81 -34.79 0.71
CA THR A 154 25.09 -35.70 1.60
C THR A 154 26.07 -36.69 2.22
N LEU A 155 25.92 -36.92 3.51
CA LEU A 155 26.51 -38.04 4.23
C LEU A 155 25.38 -39.02 4.52
N VAL A 156 25.52 -40.28 4.13
CA VAL A 156 24.56 -41.34 4.48
C VAL A 156 25.22 -42.20 5.54
N ILE A 157 24.55 -42.31 6.69
CA ILE A 157 25.02 -43.12 7.81
C ILE A 157 24.30 -44.46 7.73
N ALA A 158 25.03 -45.54 7.50
CA ALA A 158 24.50 -46.89 7.32
C ALA A 158 25.20 -47.89 8.24
N GLY A 159 24.57 -49.02 8.54
CA GLY A 159 25.12 -50.06 9.42
C GLY A 159 24.02 -50.79 10.21
N PHE A 160 24.43 -51.77 11.01
CA PHE A 160 23.51 -52.59 11.82
C PHE A 160 22.69 -51.76 12.82
N PRO A 161 21.52 -52.25 13.27
CA PRO A 161 20.84 -51.68 14.44
C PRO A 161 21.79 -51.57 15.65
N ASN A 162 21.53 -50.61 16.56
CA ASN A 162 22.26 -50.44 17.82
C ASN A 162 23.78 -50.16 17.76
N VAL A 163 24.38 -49.97 16.59
CA VAL A 163 25.80 -49.58 16.44
C VAL A 163 26.10 -48.11 16.80
N GLY A 164 25.08 -47.29 17.08
CA GLY A 164 25.23 -45.87 17.47
C GLY A 164 25.13 -44.84 16.34
N LYS A 165 24.49 -45.18 15.21
CA LYS A 165 24.24 -44.26 14.07
C LYS A 165 23.51 -42.97 14.47
N SER A 166 22.37 -43.11 15.16
CA SER A 166 21.56 -41.98 15.59
C SER A 166 22.25 -41.12 16.65
N SER A 167 23.05 -41.74 17.53
CA SER A 167 23.91 -41.02 18.48
C SER A 167 24.97 -40.18 17.78
N PHE A 168 25.55 -40.69 16.70
CA PHE A 168 26.49 -39.92 15.87
C PHE A 168 25.78 -38.74 15.20
N LEU A 169 24.59 -38.94 14.62
CA LEU A 169 23.82 -37.85 14.00
C LEU A 169 23.50 -36.73 15.01
N LYS A 170 23.14 -37.10 16.24
CA LYS A 170 22.87 -36.16 17.35
C LYS A 170 24.13 -35.42 17.82
N SER A 171 25.30 -36.06 17.72
CA SER A 171 26.58 -35.45 18.13
C SER A 171 27.10 -34.45 17.09
N ILE A 172 26.87 -34.71 15.78
CA ILE A 172 27.36 -33.85 14.70
C ILE A 172 26.40 -32.72 14.32
N SER A 173 25.12 -32.84 14.67
CA SER A 173 24.06 -31.94 14.22
C SER A 173 23.04 -31.65 15.32
N ARG A 174 22.20 -30.63 15.12
CA ARG A 174 21.08 -30.29 16.02
C ARG A 174 19.83 -31.15 15.77
N ALA A 175 19.95 -32.27 15.08
CA ALA A 175 18.81 -33.16 14.85
C ALA A 175 18.37 -33.82 16.16
N ASP A 176 17.07 -33.75 16.44
CA ASP A 176 16.49 -34.45 17.58
C ASP A 176 16.06 -35.84 17.15
N VAL A 177 16.89 -36.83 17.49
CA VAL A 177 16.66 -38.24 17.17
C VAL A 177 16.65 -39.03 18.48
N GLU A 178 15.65 -39.90 18.63
CA GLU A 178 15.53 -40.79 19.76
C GLU A 178 16.61 -41.87 19.70
N VAL A 179 17.34 -42.05 20.81
CA VAL A 179 18.37 -43.08 20.96
C VAL A 179 17.91 -44.00 22.07
N GLN A 180 17.59 -45.24 21.71
CA GLN A 180 17.15 -46.28 22.63
C GLN A 180 17.92 -47.58 22.35
N PRO A 181 18.10 -48.47 23.35
CA PRO A 181 18.96 -49.65 23.22
C PRO A 181 18.33 -50.80 22.41
N TYR A 182 17.12 -50.64 21.86
CA TYR A 182 16.44 -51.66 21.07
C TYR A 182 16.50 -51.38 19.56
N ALA A 183 16.52 -52.45 18.76
CA ALA A 183 16.59 -52.36 17.31
C ALA A 183 15.36 -51.63 16.72
N PHE A 184 15.54 -51.03 15.54
CA PHE A 184 14.51 -50.27 14.82
C PHE A 184 13.93 -49.07 15.60
N THR A 185 14.72 -48.45 16.47
CA THR A 185 14.39 -47.17 17.10
C THR A 185 14.06 -46.10 16.03
N THR A 186 14.81 -46.07 14.91
CA THR A 186 14.52 -45.24 13.74
C THR A 186 13.79 -46.02 12.65
N LYS A 187 12.51 -45.71 12.43
CA LYS A 187 11.66 -46.33 11.38
C LYS A 187 11.61 -45.55 10.06
N SER A 188 12.19 -44.36 10.04
CA SER A 188 12.22 -43.45 8.90
C SER A 188 13.58 -42.79 8.79
N LEU A 189 13.89 -42.26 7.61
CA LEU A 189 15.10 -41.46 7.39
C LEU A 189 15.04 -40.19 8.22
N TYR A 190 16.08 -39.92 9.01
CA TYR A 190 16.25 -38.65 9.71
C TYR A 190 17.32 -37.82 9.03
N VAL A 191 17.17 -36.49 9.05
CA VAL A 191 18.12 -35.58 8.41
C VAL A 191 18.63 -34.59 9.45
N GLY A 192 19.94 -34.57 9.62
CA GLY A 192 20.66 -33.54 10.34
C GLY A 192 21.39 -32.63 9.38
N HIS A 193 21.46 -31.35 9.73
CA HIS A 193 22.25 -30.39 8.98
C HIS A 193 23.37 -29.84 9.85
N PHE A 194 24.54 -29.64 9.23
CA PHE A 194 25.69 -29.04 9.87
C PHE A 194 26.51 -28.24 8.86
N ASP A 195 27.33 -27.33 9.37
CA ASP A 195 28.15 -26.44 8.56
C ASP A 195 29.62 -26.83 8.70
N TYR A 196 30.32 -26.93 7.57
CA TYR A 196 31.75 -27.23 7.53
C TYR A 196 32.40 -26.50 6.35
N LYS A 197 33.54 -25.83 6.60
CA LYS A 197 34.23 -24.97 5.61
C LYS A 197 33.28 -23.97 4.90
N MET A 198 32.39 -23.33 5.67
CA MET A 198 31.35 -22.41 5.15
C MET A 198 30.38 -23.04 4.14
N LEU A 199 30.29 -24.37 4.10
CA LEU A 199 29.36 -25.12 3.26
C LEU A 199 28.36 -25.87 4.14
N ARG A 200 27.10 -25.86 3.69
CA ARG A 200 26.04 -26.66 4.29
C ARG A 200 26.18 -28.11 3.84
N PHE A 201 26.19 -29.02 4.81
CA PHE A 201 26.10 -30.46 4.61
C PHE A 201 24.79 -31.01 5.19
N GLN A 202 24.31 -32.09 4.60
CA GLN A 202 23.21 -32.88 5.14
C GLN A 202 23.73 -34.27 5.51
N ALA A 203 23.43 -34.71 6.73
CA ALA A 203 23.63 -36.08 7.18
C ALA A 203 22.27 -36.77 7.24
N VAL A 204 22.16 -37.90 6.57
CA VAL A 204 20.95 -38.73 6.52
C VAL A 204 21.24 -39.97 7.35
N ASP A 205 20.52 -40.11 8.46
CA ASP A 205 20.52 -41.33 9.26
C ASP A 205 19.53 -42.31 8.65
N THR A 206 19.98 -43.55 8.48
CA THR A 206 19.20 -44.62 7.87
C THR A 206 18.78 -45.63 8.92
N PRO A 207 17.54 -46.15 8.87
CA PRO A 207 17.18 -47.33 9.63
C PRO A 207 18.22 -48.44 9.47
N GLY A 208 18.46 -49.19 10.55
CA GLY A 208 19.42 -50.31 10.52
C GLY A 208 19.05 -51.31 9.43
N ILE A 209 20.05 -51.70 8.63
CA ILE A 209 19.91 -52.68 7.56
C ILE A 209 20.30 -54.04 8.12
N LEU A 210 19.50 -55.07 7.85
CA LEU A 210 19.82 -56.46 8.15
C LEU A 210 20.24 -57.23 6.88
N ASP A 211 20.88 -58.37 7.08
CA ASP A 211 21.37 -59.25 6.01
C ASP A 211 20.26 -60.18 5.51
N HIS A 212 19.21 -59.59 4.95
CA HIS A 212 18.13 -60.31 4.26
C HIS A 212 18.31 -60.20 2.74
N ALA A 213 17.81 -61.19 1.99
CA ALA A 213 17.75 -61.06 0.53
C ALA A 213 16.88 -59.85 0.15
N LEU A 214 17.24 -59.12 -0.92
CA LEU A 214 16.55 -57.90 -1.35
C LEU A 214 15.03 -58.05 -1.51
N GLU A 215 14.55 -59.27 -1.78
CA GLU A 215 13.14 -59.60 -1.98
C GLU A 215 12.35 -59.81 -0.67
N GLU A 216 13.06 -60.11 0.44
CA GLU A 216 12.46 -60.38 1.75
C GLU A 216 12.55 -59.18 2.70
N MET A 217 13.04 -58.04 2.20
CA MET A 217 13.27 -56.85 3.02
C MET A 217 11.98 -56.13 3.39
N ASN A 218 11.99 -55.55 4.58
CA ASN A 218 10.88 -54.76 5.07
C ASN A 218 10.81 -53.39 4.38
N THR A 219 9.63 -52.75 4.42
CA THR A 219 9.44 -51.38 3.91
C THR A 219 10.39 -50.36 4.57
N ILE A 220 10.79 -50.61 5.83
CA ILE A 220 11.76 -49.78 6.57
C ILE A 220 13.17 -49.92 5.97
N GLU A 221 13.59 -51.13 5.63
CA GLU A 221 14.91 -51.42 5.06
C GLU A 221 15.02 -50.94 3.61
N HIS A 222 13.92 -51.07 2.85
CA HIS A 222 13.82 -50.51 1.51
C HIS A 222 14.01 -48.99 1.48
N GLN A 223 13.65 -48.25 2.54
CA GLN A 223 13.94 -46.80 2.63
C GLN A 223 15.46 -46.54 2.70
N SER A 224 16.18 -47.32 3.50
CA SER A 224 17.64 -47.23 3.62
C SER A 224 18.31 -47.53 2.27
N ILE A 225 17.84 -48.54 1.54
CA ILE A 225 18.34 -48.87 0.20
C ILE A 225 18.02 -47.77 -0.81
N CYS A 226 16.82 -47.20 -0.78
CA CYS A 226 16.46 -46.08 -1.66
C CYS A 226 17.39 -44.88 -1.44
N ALA A 227 17.71 -44.57 -0.18
CA ALA A 227 18.67 -43.54 0.18
C ALA A 227 20.08 -43.87 -0.32
N ILE A 228 20.57 -45.09 -0.05
CA ILE A 228 21.88 -45.54 -0.49
C ILE A 228 22.00 -45.57 -2.00
N ALA A 229 20.97 -45.97 -2.75
CA ALA A 229 21.02 -46.09 -4.22
C ALA A 229 21.00 -44.72 -4.91
N HIS A 230 20.08 -43.83 -4.52
CA HIS A 230 19.83 -42.60 -5.29
C HIS A 230 20.56 -41.36 -4.79
N LEU A 231 20.98 -41.32 -3.52
CA LEU A 231 21.68 -40.15 -2.99
C LEU A 231 23.13 -40.14 -3.46
N ARG A 232 23.58 -38.97 -3.95
CA ARG A 232 24.97 -38.71 -4.31
C ARG A 232 25.76 -38.35 -3.06
N ALA A 233 26.01 -39.35 -2.24
CA ALA A 233 26.50 -39.21 -0.89
C ALA A 233 27.84 -39.90 -0.65
N HIS A 234 28.54 -39.46 0.38
CA HIS A 234 29.58 -40.26 1.03
C HIS A 234 28.91 -41.18 2.03
N ILE A 235 29.19 -42.48 1.95
CA ILE A 235 28.56 -43.49 2.80
C ILE A 235 29.49 -43.77 3.98
N LEU A 236 28.98 -43.59 5.19
CA LEU A 236 29.66 -43.95 6.43
C LEU A 236 29.05 -45.26 6.92
N TYR A 237 29.82 -46.34 6.82
CA TYR A 237 29.42 -47.64 7.33
C TYR A 237 29.87 -47.79 8.77
N PHE A 238 28.92 -47.74 9.71
CA PHE A 238 29.18 -47.87 11.13
C PHE A 238 29.30 -49.34 11.54
N MET A 239 30.42 -49.67 12.16
CA MET A 239 30.70 -50.97 12.75
C MET A 239 30.90 -50.83 14.26
N ASP A 240 30.43 -51.83 14.99
CA ASP A 240 30.63 -51.97 16.42
C ASP A 240 31.49 -53.21 16.67
N LEU A 241 32.73 -53.01 17.12
CA LEU A 241 33.64 -54.11 17.40
C LEU A 241 33.31 -54.80 18.73
N SER A 242 32.60 -54.15 19.66
CA SER A 242 32.39 -54.67 21.00
C SER A 242 31.26 -55.71 21.10
N GLU A 243 30.64 -56.09 19.97
CA GLU A 243 29.50 -57.03 19.83
C GLU A 243 28.24 -56.68 20.64
N GLN A 244 28.20 -55.49 21.28
CA GLN A 244 27.06 -55.04 22.09
C GLN A 244 25.82 -54.72 21.25
N CYS A 245 25.97 -54.57 19.93
CA CYS A 245 24.85 -54.41 19.01
C CYS A 245 23.99 -55.68 18.87
N GLY A 246 24.42 -56.82 19.42
CA GLY A 246 23.72 -58.11 19.35
C GLY A 246 24.04 -58.93 18.09
N TYR A 247 25.07 -58.53 17.34
CA TYR A 247 25.54 -59.21 16.13
C TYR A 247 27.07 -59.31 16.15
N SER A 248 27.62 -60.42 15.64
CA SER A 248 29.06 -60.64 15.58
C SER A 248 29.73 -59.75 14.55
N VAL A 249 31.04 -59.53 14.71
CA VAL A 249 31.85 -58.77 13.74
C VAL A 249 31.82 -59.41 12.35
N ALA A 250 31.83 -60.74 12.26
CA ALA A 250 31.76 -61.47 11.00
C ALA A 250 30.46 -61.18 10.22
N SER A 251 29.31 -61.12 10.89
CA SER A 251 28.04 -60.73 10.26
C SER A 251 28.05 -59.28 9.79
N GLN A 252 28.72 -58.38 10.52
CA GLN A 252 28.89 -56.98 10.11
C GLN A 252 29.72 -56.86 8.82
N ILE A 253 30.74 -57.69 8.67
CA ILE A 253 31.57 -57.75 7.46
C ILE A 253 30.81 -58.39 6.29
N ALA A 254 30.03 -59.45 6.54
CA ALA A 254 29.20 -60.10 5.53
C ALA A 254 28.19 -59.12 4.92
N LEU A 255 27.47 -58.36 5.76
CA LEU A 255 26.54 -57.34 5.29
C LEU A 255 27.24 -56.31 4.39
N PHE A 256 28.41 -55.82 4.80
CA PHE A 256 29.18 -54.85 4.00
C PHE A 256 29.50 -55.40 2.61
N ASN A 257 29.91 -56.67 2.52
CA ASN A 257 30.21 -57.31 1.24
C ASN A 257 28.96 -57.48 0.38
N ASN A 258 27.81 -57.76 0.98
CA ASN A 258 26.53 -57.91 0.29
C ASN A 258 26.01 -56.57 -0.27
N ILE A 259 26.19 -55.47 0.47
CA ILE A 259 25.76 -54.13 0.04
C ILE A 259 26.80 -53.41 -0.82
N LYS A 260 28.05 -53.90 -0.89
CA LYS A 260 29.15 -53.34 -1.69
C LYS A 260 28.77 -53.00 -3.15
N PRO A 261 27.99 -53.82 -3.87
CA PRO A 261 27.56 -53.49 -5.24
C PRO A 261 26.72 -52.20 -5.33
N LEU A 262 25.95 -51.87 -4.28
CA LEU A 262 25.13 -50.65 -4.23
C LEU A 262 25.97 -49.37 -4.08
N PHE A 263 27.25 -49.52 -3.71
CA PHE A 263 28.17 -48.42 -3.48
C PHE A 263 29.00 -48.04 -4.71
N ALA A 264 28.74 -48.65 -5.87
CA ALA A 264 29.44 -48.30 -7.11
C ALA A 264 29.36 -46.79 -7.39
N ASN A 265 30.51 -46.18 -7.69
CA ASN A 265 30.70 -44.72 -7.89
C ASN A 265 30.45 -43.84 -6.65
N LYS A 266 30.54 -44.39 -5.43
CA LYS A 266 30.40 -43.64 -4.17
C LYS A 266 31.61 -43.80 -3.28
N LEU A 267 31.89 -42.75 -2.51
CA LEU A 267 32.94 -42.79 -1.50
C LEU A 267 32.43 -43.52 -0.25
N ILE A 268 33.28 -44.37 0.31
CA ILE A 268 32.95 -45.21 1.46
C ILE A 268 33.99 -44.97 2.55
N SER A 269 33.54 -44.77 3.78
CA SER A 269 34.38 -44.80 4.98
C SER A 269 33.79 -45.78 5.96
N ILE A 270 34.61 -46.70 6.46
CA ILE A 270 34.25 -47.59 7.56
C ILE A 270 34.53 -46.82 8.85
N VAL A 271 33.53 -46.77 9.72
CA VAL A 271 33.59 -46.03 10.97
C VAL A 271 33.40 -47.01 12.11
N VAL A 272 34.45 -47.23 12.87
CA VAL A 272 34.42 -48.04 14.09
C VAL A 272 33.94 -47.15 15.23
N ASN A 273 32.79 -47.51 15.81
CA ASN A 273 32.22 -46.85 16.98
C ASN A 273 32.49 -47.66 18.26
N LYS A 274 32.29 -47.03 19.43
CA LYS A 274 32.46 -47.60 20.78
C LYS A 274 33.89 -48.01 21.16
N ILE A 275 34.85 -47.20 20.75
CA ILE A 275 36.29 -47.39 21.03
C ILE A 275 36.62 -47.31 22.52
N ASP A 276 35.74 -46.71 23.31
CA ASP A 276 35.80 -46.72 24.78
C ASP A 276 35.71 -48.13 25.37
N LEU A 277 35.10 -49.08 24.66
CA LEU A 277 34.97 -50.47 25.10
C LEU A 277 36.05 -51.37 24.51
N MET A 278 36.26 -51.28 23.19
CA MET A 278 37.22 -52.13 22.49
C MET A 278 37.86 -51.38 21.33
N ARG A 279 39.20 -51.37 21.30
CA ARG A 279 39.97 -50.76 20.22
C ARG A 279 40.27 -51.77 19.11
N PRO A 280 40.47 -51.34 17.85
CA PRO A 280 40.83 -52.23 16.75
C PRO A 280 42.13 -53.02 16.98
N GLU A 281 43.04 -52.52 17.82
CA GLU A 281 44.30 -53.18 18.18
C GLU A 281 44.13 -54.39 19.11
N GLN A 282 42.99 -54.50 19.78
CA GLN A 282 42.69 -55.56 20.76
C GLN A 282 41.91 -56.73 20.15
N LEU A 283 41.68 -56.72 18.84
CA LEU A 283 40.94 -57.77 18.13
C LEU A 283 41.78 -59.02 17.89
N ASP A 284 41.10 -60.15 17.70
CA ASP A 284 41.73 -61.40 17.27
C ASP A 284 42.39 -61.25 15.89
N ALA A 285 43.51 -61.94 15.67
CA ALA A 285 44.28 -61.85 14.43
C ALA A 285 43.45 -62.20 13.18
N GLU A 286 42.50 -63.14 13.29
CA GLU A 286 41.61 -63.54 12.18
C GLU A 286 40.64 -62.42 11.77
N THR A 287 40.01 -61.74 12.75
CA THR A 287 39.06 -60.66 12.47
C THR A 287 39.78 -59.40 12.00
N GLN A 288 41.00 -59.16 12.51
CA GLN A 288 41.87 -58.09 12.02
C GLN A 288 42.28 -58.31 10.56
N GLU A 289 42.55 -59.57 10.15
CA GLU A 289 42.82 -59.89 8.75
C GLU A 289 41.60 -59.67 7.85
N GLN A 290 40.40 -60.02 8.32
CA GLN A 290 39.15 -59.73 7.60
C GLN A 290 38.91 -58.21 7.44
N LEU A 291 39.15 -57.42 8.48
CA LEU A 291 39.06 -55.95 8.42
C LEU A 291 40.10 -55.36 7.47
N GLN A 292 41.34 -55.85 7.50
CA GLN A 292 42.37 -55.44 6.54
C GLN A 292 42.00 -55.86 5.11
N GLY A 293 41.33 -57.00 4.93
CA GLY A 293 40.77 -57.45 3.65
C GLY A 293 39.79 -56.43 3.05
N MET A 294 38.98 -55.75 3.88
CA MET A 294 38.08 -54.69 3.44
C MET A 294 38.85 -53.43 2.98
N LEU A 295 39.95 -53.10 3.67
CA LEU A 295 40.78 -51.92 3.41
C LEU A 295 41.67 -52.04 2.16
N LYS A 296 42.09 -53.25 1.79
CA LYS A 296 42.95 -53.51 0.60
C LYS A 296 42.35 -53.03 -0.72
N SER A 297 41.06 -52.71 -0.75
CA SER A 297 40.41 -52.13 -1.93
C SER A 297 40.86 -50.69 -2.26
N GLY A 298 41.67 -50.03 -1.41
CA GLY A 298 42.29 -48.72 -1.69
C GLY A 298 41.31 -47.53 -1.70
N GLU A 299 40.02 -47.79 -1.83
CA GLU A 299 38.94 -46.80 -1.84
C GLU A 299 38.32 -46.56 -0.44
N VAL A 300 38.60 -47.44 0.53
CA VAL A 300 37.96 -47.45 1.85
C VAL A 300 38.96 -47.09 2.94
N GLU A 301 38.63 -46.09 3.75
CA GLU A 301 39.40 -45.72 4.95
C GLU A 301 38.66 -46.18 6.20
N MET A 302 39.42 -46.67 7.18
CA MET A 302 38.94 -46.93 8.53
C MET A 302 39.11 -45.66 9.37
N LEU A 303 38.04 -45.27 10.06
CA LEU A 303 38.00 -44.15 10.96
C LEU A 303 37.47 -44.60 12.32
N GLU A 304 37.99 -43.98 13.35
CA GLU A 304 37.77 -44.37 14.74
C GLU A 304 37.02 -43.26 15.48
N LEU A 305 35.91 -43.59 16.15
CA LEU A 305 35.21 -42.66 17.04
C LEU A 305 34.55 -43.34 18.25
N SER A 306 34.28 -42.54 19.29
CA SER A 306 33.32 -42.89 20.34
C SER A 306 32.31 -41.77 20.51
N CYS A 307 31.02 -42.09 20.32
CA CYS A 307 29.92 -41.16 20.55
C CYS A 307 29.69 -40.85 22.05
N ASN A 308 30.23 -41.67 22.96
CA ASN A 308 30.05 -41.49 24.40
C ASN A 308 31.08 -40.50 24.98
N THR A 309 32.36 -40.66 24.63
CA THR A 309 33.44 -39.75 25.04
C THR A 309 33.58 -38.54 24.13
N LEU A 310 32.86 -38.52 22.99
CA LEU A 310 32.99 -37.54 21.90
C LEU A 310 34.38 -37.51 21.24
N GLU A 311 35.22 -38.49 21.53
CA GLU A 311 36.54 -38.64 20.92
C GLU A 311 36.39 -39.08 19.46
N GLY A 312 37.17 -38.48 18.55
CA GLY A 312 37.18 -38.83 17.13
C GLY A 312 35.99 -38.33 16.30
N VAL A 313 34.85 -37.99 16.90
CA VAL A 313 33.61 -37.58 16.18
C VAL A 313 33.86 -36.45 15.16
N MET A 314 34.56 -35.40 15.59
CA MET A 314 34.87 -34.25 14.73
C MET A 314 35.94 -34.58 13.68
N ALA A 315 36.89 -35.46 14.00
CA ALA A 315 37.92 -35.89 13.07
C ALA A 315 37.30 -36.68 11.90
N VAL A 316 36.42 -37.65 12.22
CA VAL A 316 35.66 -38.43 11.23
C VAL A 316 34.82 -37.52 10.35
N ARG A 317 34.08 -36.59 10.96
CA ARG A 317 33.27 -35.63 10.20
C ARG A 317 34.13 -34.83 9.21
N ASN A 318 35.28 -34.32 9.65
CA ASN A 318 36.14 -33.46 8.84
C ASN A 318 36.80 -34.25 7.68
N SER A 319 37.33 -35.46 7.93
CA SER A 319 37.97 -36.28 6.88
C SER A 319 36.97 -36.69 5.80
N VAL A 320 35.77 -37.11 6.21
CA VAL A 320 34.69 -37.49 5.31
C VAL A 320 34.22 -36.30 4.47
N CYS A 321 34.07 -35.12 5.09
CA CYS A 321 33.68 -33.92 4.35
C CYS A 321 34.75 -33.48 3.34
N ASP A 322 36.03 -33.56 3.70
CA ASP A 322 37.13 -33.18 2.82
C ASP A 322 37.22 -34.10 1.60
N ARG A 323 37.04 -35.42 1.79
CA ARG A 323 36.97 -36.39 0.70
C ARG A 323 35.78 -36.13 -0.22
N LEU A 324 34.60 -35.88 0.34
CA LEU A 324 33.42 -35.56 -0.45
C LEU A 324 33.59 -34.26 -1.25
N ILE A 325 34.25 -33.25 -0.67
CA ILE A 325 34.59 -32.00 -1.39
C ILE A 325 35.60 -32.30 -2.51
N ALA A 326 36.64 -33.08 -2.25
CA ALA A 326 37.66 -33.42 -3.24
C ALA A 326 37.05 -34.15 -4.44
N ALA A 327 36.22 -35.17 -4.22
CA ALA A 327 35.54 -35.89 -5.29
C ALA A 327 34.60 -34.98 -6.09
N ARG A 328 33.79 -34.15 -5.42
CA ARG A 328 32.90 -33.20 -6.11
C ARG A 328 33.65 -32.13 -6.90
N ASN A 329 34.79 -31.68 -6.41
CA ASN A 329 35.64 -30.74 -7.14
C ASN A 329 36.24 -31.42 -8.38
N ALA A 330 36.69 -32.68 -8.27
CA ALA A 330 37.17 -33.44 -9.41
C ALA A 330 36.09 -33.66 -10.48
N GLU A 331 34.85 -34.00 -10.07
CA GLU A 331 33.71 -34.10 -10.98
C GLU A 331 33.38 -32.77 -11.67
N LYS A 332 33.40 -31.67 -10.91
CA LYS A 332 33.15 -30.32 -11.46
C LYS A 332 34.22 -29.87 -12.45
N LEU A 333 35.49 -30.21 -12.18
CA LEU A 333 36.58 -29.94 -13.12
C LEU A 333 36.38 -30.74 -14.40
N LYS A 334 36.14 -32.06 -14.30
CA LYS A 334 35.86 -32.92 -15.46
C LYS A 334 34.66 -32.44 -16.29
N ALA A 335 33.57 -32.03 -15.63
CA ALA A 335 32.36 -31.56 -16.30
C ALA A 335 32.51 -30.15 -16.91
N GLY A 336 33.46 -29.35 -16.43
CA GLY A 336 33.70 -27.97 -16.86
C GLY A 336 34.82 -27.80 -17.88
N THR A 337 35.60 -28.85 -18.16
CA THR A 337 36.66 -28.86 -19.19
C THR A 337 36.13 -29.43 -20.49
N ASN A 338 36.34 -28.72 -21.60
CA ASN A 338 36.13 -29.28 -22.94
C ASN A 338 37.22 -30.32 -23.26
N SER A 339 37.06 -31.09 -24.34
CA SER A 339 38.08 -32.05 -24.83
C SER A 339 39.45 -31.42 -25.10
N SER A 340 39.50 -30.10 -25.31
CA SER A 340 40.73 -29.30 -25.48
C SER A 340 41.37 -28.81 -24.17
N GLY A 341 40.82 -29.17 -23.00
CA GLY A 341 41.35 -28.77 -21.69
C GLY A 341 41.03 -27.34 -21.25
N GLU A 342 40.37 -26.54 -22.09
CA GLU A 342 39.94 -25.18 -21.73
C GLU A 342 38.67 -25.21 -20.84
N PRO A 343 38.65 -24.43 -19.74
CA PRO A 343 37.49 -24.32 -18.87
C PRO A 343 36.36 -23.52 -19.54
N SER A 344 35.23 -24.18 -19.81
CA SER A 344 34.08 -23.59 -20.51
C SER A 344 32.87 -23.39 -19.60
N GLY A 345 31.99 -22.45 -19.98
CA GLY A 345 30.71 -22.19 -19.33
C GLY A 345 30.82 -21.74 -17.87
N ARG A 346 30.16 -22.48 -16.96
CA ARG A 346 30.05 -22.14 -15.53
C ARG A 346 31.40 -22.19 -14.80
N LEU A 347 32.34 -23.04 -15.23
CA LEU A 347 33.66 -23.11 -14.61
C LEU A 347 34.48 -21.86 -14.92
N GLY A 348 34.40 -21.33 -16.15
CA GLY A 348 35.07 -20.08 -16.53
C GLY A 348 34.52 -18.85 -15.80
N GLU A 349 33.21 -18.81 -15.50
CA GLU A 349 32.64 -17.79 -14.61
C GLU A 349 33.16 -17.93 -13.17
N LEU A 350 33.23 -19.16 -12.66
CA LEU A 350 33.73 -19.43 -11.31
C LEU A 350 35.23 -19.09 -11.17
N LEU A 351 36.06 -19.41 -12.17
CA LEU A 351 37.48 -19.07 -12.19
C LEU A 351 37.69 -17.55 -12.16
N ARG A 352 36.84 -16.77 -12.85
CA ARG A 352 36.87 -15.30 -12.76
C ARG A 352 36.58 -14.78 -11.35
N ARG A 353 35.74 -15.47 -10.56
CA ARG A 353 35.47 -15.12 -9.16
C ARG A 353 36.58 -15.55 -8.20
N ILE A 354 37.25 -16.66 -8.50
CA ILE A 354 38.38 -17.18 -7.69
C ILE A 354 39.66 -16.36 -7.96
N HIS A 355 39.80 -15.82 -9.16
CA HIS A 355 40.98 -15.05 -9.55
C HIS A 355 41.08 -13.75 -8.74
N VAL A 356 42.06 -13.69 -7.84
CA VAL A 356 42.40 -12.48 -7.09
C VAL A 356 43.27 -11.58 -7.97
N ALA A 357 42.79 -10.37 -8.28
CA ALA A 357 43.55 -9.39 -9.04
C ALA A 357 44.76 -8.91 -8.24
N GLN A 358 45.94 -8.93 -8.86
CA GLN A 358 47.16 -8.38 -8.27
C GLN A 358 47.40 -6.97 -8.86
N PRO A 359 47.60 -5.93 -8.03
CA PRO A 359 47.85 -4.59 -8.53
C PRO A 359 49.23 -4.50 -9.23
N LEU A 360 49.28 -3.94 -10.43
CA LEU A 360 50.53 -3.57 -11.10
C LEU A 360 50.91 -2.13 -10.72
N GLY A 361 51.91 -1.96 -9.85
CA GLY A 361 52.46 -0.65 -9.49
C GLY A 361 52.97 -0.59 -8.06
N GLY A 362 54.22 -0.17 -7.87
CA GLY A 362 54.94 -0.17 -6.60
C GLY A 362 54.67 1.02 -5.66
N VAL A 363 53.52 1.69 -5.78
CA VAL A 363 53.12 2.71 -4.79
C VAL A 363 52.45 1.99 -3.62
N THR A 364 53.17 1.87 -2.51
CA THR A 364 52.67 1.25 -1.27
C THR A 364 51.63 2.16 -0.63
N ARG A 365 50.35 1.80 -0.75
CA ARG A 365 49.26 2.43 0.00
C ARG A 365 49.16 1.73 1.35
N GLU A 366 49.56 2.41 2.41
CA GLU A 366 49.44 1.91 3.78
C GLU A 366 47.98 1.91 4.22
N THR A 367 47.55 0.87 4.94
CA THR A 367 46.23 0.82 5.57
C THR A 367 46.27 1.61 6.87
N PHE A 368 45.56 2.73 6.94
CA PHE A 368 45.45 3.50 8.18
C PHE A 368 44.34 2.94 9.07
N ILE A 369 44.73 2.22 10.12
CA ILE A 369 43.82 1.78 11.20
C ILE A 369 44.17 2.61 12.43
N PRO A 370 43.24 3.44 12.95
CA PRO A 370 43.50 4.22 14.16
C PRO A 370 43.84 3.34 15.36
N ASP A 371 44.80 3.76 16.18
CA ASP A 371 45.23 3.03 17.38
C ASP A 371 44.06 2.74 18.34
N ALA A 372 43.10 3.67 18.42
CA ALA A 372 41.87 3.51 19.21
C ALA A 372 41.03 2.28 18.80
N ALA A 373 41.05 1.89 17.51
CA ALA A 373 40.33 0.71 17.03
C ALA A 373 41.08 -0.59 17.36
N LEU A 374 42.42 -0.56 17.32
CA LEU A 374 43.26 -1.70 17.68
C LEU A 374 43.24 -1.98 19.19
N ALA A 375 43.20 -0.92 20.01
CA ALA A 375 43.13 -1.02 21.46
C ALA A 375 41.71 -1.38 21.98
N LYS A 376 40.69 -1.32 21.13
CA LYS A 376 39.30 -1.58 21.54
C LYS A 376 39.10 -3.06 21.89
N LYS A 377 38.70 -3.33 23.13
CA LYS A 377 38.30 -4.68 23.56
C LYS A 377 37.12 -5.18 22.72
N LYS A 378 37.14 -6.46 22.34
CA LYS A 378 36.02 -7.09 21.64
C LYS A 378 34.79 -7.05 22.53
N TYR A 379 33.67 -6.63 21.96
CA TYR A 379 32.40 -6.62 22.68
C TYR A 379 31.95 -8.04 23.00
N ASP A 380 31.72 -8.31 24.29
CA ASP A 380 31.06 -9.51 24.77
C ASP A 380 29.74 -9.12 25.44
N LYS A 381 28.68 -9.86 25.16
CA LYS A 381 27.35 -9.59 25.69
C LYS A 381 27.25 -10.05 27.15
N ASP A 382 27.97 -11.10 27.52
CA ASP A 382 27.83 -11.75 28.82
C ASP A 382 28.76 -11.15 29.89
N ASP A 383 29.59 -10.17 29.53
CA ASP A 383 30.48 -9.44 30.45
C ASP A 383 29.71 -8.37 31.25
N PRO A 384 29.76 -8.36 32.60
CA PRO A 384 29.14 -7.34 33.44
C PRO A 384 29.66 -5.91 33.20
N ASP A 385 30.94 -5.75 32.86
CA ASP A 385 31.58 -4.44 32.68
C ASP A 385 31.54 -3.97 31.21
N ARG A 386 30.61 -4.50 30.42
CA ARG A 386 30.48 -4.12 29.00
C ARG A 386 30.07 -2.65 28.86
N PRO A 387 30.55 -1.95 27.81
CA PRO A 387 30.06 -0.61 27.52
C PRO A 387 28.57 -0.64 27.24
N VAL A 388 27.81 0.22 27.92
CA VAL A 388 26.37 0.35 27.72
C VAL A 388 26.11 0.79 26.29
N LEU A 389 25.35 -0.01 25.54
CA LEU A 389 24.93 0.32 24.19
C LEU A 389 23.64 1.15 24.23
N GLU A 390 23.40 1.97 23.20
CA GLU A 390 22.16 2.75 23.09
C GLU A 390 20.90 1.86 23.11
N ARG A 391 21.02 0.61 22.66
CA ARG A 391 19.95 -0.38 22.75
C ARG A 391 19.62 -0.77 24.20
N ASP A 392 20.63 -0.86 25.07
CA ASP A 392 20.39 -1.14 26.49
C ASP A 392 19.69 0.06 27.15
N LEU A 393 20.09 1.29 26.81
CA LEU A 393 19.41 2.52 27.25
C LEU A 393 17.97 2.61 26.73
N GLU A 394 17.73 2.17 25.50
CA GLU A 394 16.38 2.07 24.93
C GLU A 394 15.52 1.08 25.72
N GLU A 395 16.05 -0.11 26.05
CA GLU A 395 15.36 -1.13 26.85
C GLU A 395 15.05 -0.62 28.27
N GLU A 396 15.96 0.13 28.91
CA GLU A 396 15.75 0.75 30.23
C GLU A 396 14.68 1.86 30.22
N ASN A 397 14.66 2.69 29.17
CA ASN A 397 13.80 3.88 29.09
C ASN A 397 12.41 3.61 28.46
N GLY A 398 11.92 2.38 28.54
CA GLY A 398 10.56 2.01 28.13
C GLY A 398 10.46 1.30 26.77
N GLY A 399 11.59 0.95 26.16
CA GLY A 399 11.67 0.10 24.98
C GLY A 399 11.35 0.80 23.66
N ALA A 400 11.39 0.00 22.60
CA ALA A 400 11.20 0.45 21.23
C ALA A 400 9.84 1.12 21.03
N GLY A 401 9.86 2.39 20.64
CA GLY A 401 8.68 3.20 20.32
C GLY A 401 8.25 4.19 21.42
N VAL A 402 8.77 4.06 22.65
CA VAL A 402 8.59 5.06 23.72
C VAL A 402 9.87 5.88 23.91
N TYR A 403 11.03 5.23 23.83
CA TYR A 403 12.31 5.90 23.93
C TYR A 403 12.51 6.90 22.77
N ASN A 404 12.85 8.14 23.12
CA ASN A 404 13.20 9.18 22.16
C ASN A 404 14.71 9.43 22.23
N ILE A 405 15.42 9.06 21.17
CA ILE A 405 16.88 9.21 21.08
C ILE A 405 17.22 10.69 20.95
N ASP A 406 18.05 11.21 21.85
CA ASP A 406 18.59 12.55 21.70
C ASP A 406 19.78 12.56 20.72
N LEU A 407 19.53 13.07 19.51
CA LEU A 407 20.54 13.19 18.46
C LEU A 407 21.66 14.18 18.81
N ARG A 408 21.42 15.13 19.72
CA ARG A 408 22.35 16.23 20.03
C ARG A 408 23.37 15.86 21.11
N LYS A 409 23.10 14.81 21.89
CA LYS A 409 23.94 14.34 23.01
C LYS A 409 25.41 14.12 22.62
N ASN A 410 25.66 13.59 21.42
CA ASN A 410 27.00 13.18 20.97
C ASN A 410 27.69 14.19 20.05
N TYR A 411 27.18 15.43 19.96
CA TYR A 411 27.86 16.47 19.17
C TYR A 411 29.15 16.92 19.86
N LEU A 412 30.17 17.20 19.06
CA LEU A 412 31.43 17.78 19.50
C LEU A 412 31.38 19.27 19.17
N LEU A 413 31.10 20.09 20.18
CA LEU A 413 31.06 21.56 20.07
C LEU A 413 32.17 22.14 20.97
N GLU A 414 32.55 23.40 20.73
CA GLU A 414 33.53 24.10 21.58
C GLU A 414 33.05 24.22 23.03
N ASN A 415 31.75 24.39 23.21
CA ASN A 415 31.09 24.44 24.51
C ASN A 415 29.93 23.46 24.56
N ASP A 416 29.93 22.63 25.61
CA ASP A 416 28.92 21.59 25.79
C ASP A 416 27.54 22.14 26.16
N GLU A 417 27.48 23.35 26.73
CA GLU A 417 26.24 24.00 27.17
C GLU A 417 25.28 24.27 25.99
N TRP A 418 25.82 24.51 24.79
CA TRP A 418 25.04 24.97 23.63
C TRP A 418 24.49 23.79 22.81
N LYS A 419 24.77 22.54 23.21
CA LYS A 419 24.35 21.35 22.45
C LYS A 419 22.85 21.28 22.22
N HIS A 420 22.06 21.80 23.16
CA HIS A 420 20.60 21.76 23.10
C HIS A 420 19.97 23.02 22.50
N ASP A 421 20.77 23.99 22.05
CA ASP A 421 20.25 25.24 21.49
C ASP A 421 19.52 25.01 20.17
N ARG A 422 18.52 25.85 19.90
CA ARG A 422 17.70 25.77 18.68
C ARG A 422 18.23 26.75 17.66
N ILE A 423 18.82 26.23 16.59
CA ILE A 423 19.27 27.04 15.44
C ILE A 423 18.03 27.55 14.69
N PRO A 424 17.86 28.88 14.55
CA PRO A 424 16.80 29.43 13.71
C PRO A 424 17.06 29.09 12.25
N GLU A 425 16.10 28.44 11.58
CA GLU A 425 16.28 28.05 10.17
C GLU A 425 15.80 29.13 9.20
N VAL A 426 14.75 29.87 9.56
CA VAL A 426 14.09 30.86 8.70
C VAL A 426 13.88 32.17 9.45
N PHE A 427 14.26 33.27 8.79
CA PHE A 427 14.00 34.63 9.27
C PHE A 427 13.40 35.48 8.15
N LYS A 428 12.21 36.05 8.38
CA LYS A 428 11.49 36.95 7.46
C LYS A 428 11.41 36.45 5.99
N GLY A 429 11.25 35.13 5.80
CA GLY A 429 11.12 34.51 4.48
C GLY A 429 12.44 34.15 3.79
N GLN A 430 13.57 34.34 4.46
CA GLN A 430 14.90 33.92 4.01
C GLN A 430 15.43 32.81 4.94
N ASN A 431 16.29 31.93 4.42
CA ASN A 431 16.93 30.90 5.23
C ASN A 431 18.16 31.47 5.92
N VAL A 432 18.36 31.14 7.19
CA VAL A 432 19.51 31.63 7.97
C VAL A 432 20.81 30.97 7.51
N TYR A 433 20.77 29.69 7.08
CA TYR A 433 21.95 28.96 6.60
C TYR A 433 22.64 29.61 5.40
N ASP A 434 21.89 30.36 4.58
CA ASP A 434 22.43 31.06 3.41
C ASP A 434 23.33 32.24 3.82
N PHE A 435 23.24 32.69 5.08
CA PHE A 435 23.99 33.81 5.65
C PHE A 435 24.99 33.37 6.74
N ILE A 436 25.23 32.07 6.93
CA ILE A 436 26.26 31.61 7.88
C ILE A 436 27.62 31.69 7.21
N ASP A 437 28.41 32.67 7.61
CA ASP A 437 29.79 32.90 7.16
C ASP A 437 30.63 33.35 8.36
N PRO A 438 31.83 32.77 8.60
CA PRO A 438 32.71 33.24 9.67
C PRO A 438 33.02 34.74 9.60
N ASP A 439 32.99 35.35 8.40
CA ASP A 439 33.40 36.74 8.18
C ASP A 439 32.21 37.69 7.89
N ILE A 440 30.98 37.37 8.32
CA ILE A 440 29.77 38.15 7.96
C ILE A 440 29.79 39.60 8.44
N GLU A 441 30.33 39.87 9.64
CA GLU A 441 30.39 41.23 10.21
C GLU A 441 31.24 42.17 9.36
N ALA A 442 32.33 41.66 8.79
CA ALA A 442 33.20 42.44 7.90
C ALA A 442 32.49 42.80 6.59
N LYS A 443 31.68 41.89 6.05
CA LYS A 443 30.89 42.13 4.83
C LYS A 443 29.75 43.12 5.07
N LEU A 444 29.10 43.04 6.23
CA LEU A 444 28.04 43.98 6.63
C LEU A 444 28.59 45.41 6.77
N ALA A 445 29.71 45.57 7.46
CA ALA A 445 30.36 46.88 7.62
C ALA A 445 30.75 47.53 6.27
N ALA A 446 31.16 46.72 5.28
CA ALA A 446 31.46 47.22 3.94
C ALA A 446 30.20 47.69 3.20
N LEU A 447 29.06 47.03 3.40
CA LEU A 447 27.79 47.37 2.77
C LEU A 447 27.19 48.63 3.41
N GLU A 448 27.22 48.75 4.74
CA GLU A 448 26.79 49.96 5.45
C GLU A 448 27.59 51.19 5.01
N ALA A 449 28.90 51.06 4.81
CA ALA A 449 29.73 52.15 4.29
C ALA A 449 29.38 52.53 2.83
N GLU A 450 28.89 51.58 2.03
CA GLU A 450 28.39 51.85 0.67
C GLU A 450 27.03 52.57 0.71
N GLU A 451 26.11 52.16 1.58
CA GLU A 451 24.81 52.83 1.77
C GLU A 451 24.99 54.27 2.29
N GLU A 452 25.85 54.51 3.28
CA GLU A 452 26.15 55.86 3.77
C GLU A 452 26.67 56.77 2.65
N LYS A 453 27.46 56.21 1.72
CA LYS A 453 27.95 56.95 0.56
C LYS A 453 26.82 57.28 -0.43
N LEU A 454 25.91 56.34 -0.68
CA LEU A 454 24.76 56.54 -1.57
C LEU A 454 23.74 57.53 -1.01
N GLU A 455 23.52 57.53 0.31
CA GLU A 455 22.70 58.54 0.98
C GLU A 455 23.34 59.93 0.89
N ALA A 456 24.66 60.04 1.08
CA ALA A 456 25.37 61.30 0.91
C ALA A 456 25.32 61.85 -0.52
N GLU A 457 25.19 60.98 -1.52
CA GLU A 457 24.99 61.37 -2.93
C GLU A 457 23.54 61.79 -3.25
N GLY A 458 22.60 61.71 -2.29
CA GLY A 458 21.22 62.18 -2.44
C GLY A 458 20.33 61.28 -3.30
N PHE A 459 20.72 60.02 -3.53
CA PHE A 459 20.00 59.09 -4.43
C PHE A 459 18.55 58.80 -4.00
N TYR A 460 18.23 58.97 -2.73
CA TYR A 460 16.91 58.70 -2.16
C TYR A 460 16.00 59.94 -2.04
N GLU A 461 16.45 61.13 -2.45
CA GLU A 461 15.57 62.30 -2.54
C GLU A 461 14.76 62.25 -3.86
N SER A 462 13.45 62.08 -3.75
CA SER A 462 12.54 62.14 -4.90
C SER A 462 12.07 63.59 -5.14
N ASP A 463 12.46 64.19 -6.25
CA ASP A 463 11.98 65.52 -6.66
C ASP A 463 10.50 65.44 -7.11
N ASP A 464 9.59 66.06 -6.35
CA ASP A 464 8.21 66.33 -6.78
C ASP A 464 8.16 67.73 -7.43
N ASP A 465 8.09 67.80 -8.77
CA ASP A 465 7.96 69.06 -9.52
C ASP A 465 6.58 69.73 -9.29
N LEU A 466 6.55 71.05 -9.08
CA LEU A 466 5.34 71.86 -8.91
C LEU A 466 4.63 72.11 -10.26
N GLU A 467 3.33 71.78 -10.39
CA GLU A 467 2.51 71.96 -11.61
C GLU A 467 2.29 73.45 -12.00
N ASP A 468 2.38 73.79 -13.30
CA ASP A 468 2.19 75.14 -13.87
C ASP A 468 0.73 75.62 -13.93
N ALA A 469 0.51 76.94 -13.83
CA ALA A 469 -0.81 77.57 -13.76
C ALA A 469 -1.72 77.33 -14.99
N GLU A 470 -1.14 77.09 -16.17
CA GLU A 470 -1.89 76.79 -17.40
C GLU A 470 -2.54 75.41 -17.33
N GLU A 471 -1.88 74.44 -16.71
CA GLU A 471 -2.36 73.06 -16.62
C GLU A 471 -3.52 72.94 -15.61
N ALA A 472 -3.47 73.76 -14.55
CA ALA A 472 -4.59 73.94 -13.62
C ALA A 472 -5.82 74.57 -14.30
N ASP A 473 -5.65 75.57 -15.18
CA ASP A 473 -6.75 76.26 -15.86
C ASP A 473 -7.40 75.37 -16.94
N ILE A 474 -6.61 74.50 -17.60
CA ILE A 474 -7.14 73.47 -18.50
C ILE A 474 -7.99 72.45 -17.74
N ARG A 475 -7.54 71.95 -16.58
CA ARG A 475 -8.37 71.07 -15.72
C ARG A 475 -9.67 71.75 -15.33
N TYR A 476 -9.61 73.01 -14.90
CA TYR A 476 -10.79 73.76 -14.47
C TYR A 476 -11.83 73.93 -15.59
N LYS A 477 -11.40 74.33 -16.81
CA LYS A 477 -12.29 74.43 -17.97
C LYS A 477 -12.86 73.08 -18.38
N ALA A 478 -12.06 72.01 -18.30
CA ALA A 478 -12.50 70.65 -18.64
C ALA A 478 -13.63 70.18 -17.70
N ASP A 479 -13.55 70.50 -16.41
CA ASP A 479 -14.58 70.13 -15.44
C ASP A 479 -15.87 70.93 -15.61
N LEU A 480 -15.80 72.24 -15.88
CA LEU A 480 -16.98 73.06 -16.22
C LEU A 480 -17.72 72.52 -17.46
N ILE A 481 -17.00 72.07 -18.48
CA ILE A 481 -17.60 71.46 -19.68
C ILE A 481 -18.29 70.13 -19.34
N ARG A 482 -17.67 69.31 -18.49
CA ARG A 482 -18.25 68.03 -18.03
C ARG A 482 -19.55 68.26 -17.26
N GLU A 483 -19.57 69.23 -16.34
CA GLU A 483 -20.77 69.59 -15.58
C GLU A 483 -21.90 70.09 -16.50
N LYS A 484 -21.61 71.02 -17.42
CA LYS A 484 -22.63 71.56 -18.35
C LYS A 484 -23.23 70.46 -19.23
N ARG A 485 -22.40 69.53 -19.73
CA ARG A 485 -22.86 68.35 -20.49
C ARG A 485 -23.77 67.45 -19.66
N GLN A 486 -23.46 67.28 -18.38
CA GLN A 486 -24.26 66.46 -17.47
C GLN A 486 -25.62 67.09 -17.17
N LEU A 487 -25.68 68.42 -16.99
CA LEU A 487 -26.94 69.16 -16.83
C LEU A 487 -27.84 69.05 -18.06
N ILE A 488 -27.31 69.21 -19.27
CA ILE A 488 -28.07 69.04 -20.53
C ILE A 488 -28.62 67.61 -20.64
N ARG A 489 -27.82 66.60 -20.28
CA ARG A 489 -28.24 65.20 -20.29
C ARG A 489 -29.37 64.94 -19.29
N ASN A 490 -29.31 65.55 -18.11
CA ASN A 490 -30.35 65.44 -17.08
C ASN A 490 -31.64 66.15 -17.51
N GLU A 491 -31.55 67.36 -18.07
CA GLU A 491 -32.71 68.10 -18.59
C GLU A 491 -33.39 67.32 -19.73
N ALA A 492 -32.59 66.75 -20.65
CA ALA A 492 -33.12 65.92 -21.75
C ALA A 492 -33.81 64.65 -21.23
N LYS A 493 -33.30 64.01 -20.17
CA LYS A 493 -33.97 62.89 -19.51
C LYS A 493 -35.31 63.30 -18.91
N MET A 494 -35.38 64.43 -18.21
CA MET A 494 -36.63 64.97 -17.65
C MET A 494 -37.65 65.30 -18.75
N ARG A 495 -37.18 65.87 -19.87
CA ARG A 495 -38.05 66.22 -21.01
C ARG A 495 -38.53 65.01 -21.81
N LYS A 496 -37.74 63.92 -21.86
CA LYS A 496 -38.06 62.65 -22.55
C LYS A 496 -38.73 61.62 -21.63
N SER A 497 -39.05 61.98 -20.39
CA SER A 497 -39.77 61.13 -19.43
C SER A 497 -41.24 60.94 -19.84
N LEU A 498 -41.47 60.19 -20.91
CA LEU A 498 -42.80 59.88 -21.45
C LEU A 498 -42.83 58.43 -21.89
N LYS A 499 -42.98 57.50 -20.94
CA LYS A 499 -43.42 56.14 -21.29
C LYS A 499 -44.94 56.05 -21.52
N ASN A 500 -45.74 57.05 -21.11
CA ASN A 500 -47.21 56.95 -21.12
C ASN A 500 -48.02 58.16 -21.66
N ARG A 501 -47.41 59.20 -22.26
CA ARG A 501 -48.15 60.29 -22.96
C ARG A 501 -47.37 60.86 -24.16
N ALA A 502 -48.06 61.39 -25.17
CA ALA A 502 -47.42 62.06 -26.31
C ALA A 502 -46.93 63.48 -25.93
N VAL A 503 -45.79 63.91 -26.51
CA VAL A 503 -45.28 65.29 -26.36
C VAL A 503 -46.25 66.26 -27.03
N ILE A 504 -46.67 67.31 -26.30
CA ILE A 504 -47.52 68.37 -26.86
C ILE A 504 -46.75 69.09 -27.99
N PRO A 505 -47.32 69.21 -29.21
CA PRO A 505 -46.68 69.93 -30.31
C PRO A 505 -46.36 71.38 -29.90
N ARG A 506 -45.14 71.84 -30.21
CA ARG A 506 -44.70 73.22 -29.89
C ARG A 506 -45.60 74.27 -30.53
N THR A 507 -46.28 73.95 -31.63
CA THR A 507 -47.23 74.83 -32.34
C THR A 507 -48.51 75.14 -31.56
N LYS A 508 -48.92 74.28 -30.62
CA LYS A 508 -50.12 74.48 -29.78
C LYS A 508 -49.80 75.00 -28.38
N LYS A 509 -48.51 75.17 -28.04
CA LYS A 509 -48.06 75.66 -26.73
C LYS A 509 -47.64 77.13 -26.84
N ALA A 510 -48.31 78.01 -26.10
CA ALA A 510 -47.85 79.39 -25.96
C ALA A 510 -46.51 79.41 -25.20
N MET A 511 -45.51 80.09 -25.75
CA MET A 511 -44.24 80.38 -25.07
C MET A 511 -44.27 81.79 -24.49
N GLN A 512 -43.79 81.95 -23.26
CA GLN A 512 -43.61 83.27 -22.68
C GLN A 512 -42.36 83.93 -23.26
N MET A 513 -42.45 85.22 -23.57
CA MET A 513 -41.34 86.00 -24.14
C MET A 513 -40.12 86.04 -23.24
N SER A 514 -40.32 86.13 -21.91
CA SER A 514 -39.24 86.16 -20.93
C SER A 514 -38.33 84.93 -20.97
N GLN A 515 -38.91 83.75 -21.14
CA GLN A 515 -38.16 82.48 -21.23
C GLN A 515 -37.38 82.36 -22.53
N MET A 516 -37.90 82.93 -23.62
CA MET A 516 -37.19 82.95 -24.90
C MET A 516 -36.01 83.92 -24.87
N GLN A 517 -36.21 85.09 -24.26
CA GLN A 517 -35.19 86.12 -24.09
C GLN A 517 -34.02 85.63 -23.22
N SER A 518 -34.32 85.07 -22.04
CA SER A 518 -33.27 84.56 -21.14
C SER A 518 -32.43 83.45 -21.77
N HIS A 519 -33.04 82.62 -22.63
CA HIS A 519 -32.32 81.56 -23.33
C HIS A 519 -31.41 82.10 -24.44
N LEU A 520 -31.85 83.11 -25.20
CA LEU A 520 -31.04 83.74 -26.24
C LEU A 520 -29.87 84.54 -25.64
N GLU A 521 -30.09 85.22 -24.53
CA GLU A 521 -29.04 85.93 -23.79
C GLU A 521 -28.01 84.95 -23.20
N SER A 522 -28.45 83.78 -22.71
CA SER A 522 -27.53 82.72 -22.25
C SER A 522 -26.64 82.12 -23.36
N LEU A 523 -27.02 82.34 -24.63
CA LEU A 523 -26.29 81.93 -25.82
C LEU A 523 -25.50 83.09 -26.45
N GLY A 524 -25.67 84.32 -25.95
CA GLY A 524 -24.98 85.52 -26.44
C GLY A 524 -25.63 86.22 -27.64
N PHE A 525 -26.92 85.99 -27.92
CA PHE A 525 -27.66 86.71 -28.97
C PHE A 525 -28.41 87.94 -28.41
N ASP A 526 -28.44 89.04 -29.17
CA ASP A 526 -29.16 90.27 -28.80
C ASP A 526 -30.68 90.11 -29.00
N SER A 527 -31.44 90.32 -27.92
CA SER A 527 -32.89 90.06 -27.81
C SER A 527 -33.77 91.26 -28.19
N SER A 528 -33.17 92.43 -28.42
CA SER A 528 -33.83 93.72 -28.71
C SER A 528 -34.83 93.65 -29.88
N LYS A 529 -34.40 93.13 -31.04
CA LYS A 529 -35.22 93.04 -32.27
C LYS A 529 -36.43 92.10 -32.17
N VAL A 530 -36.36 91.09 -31.29
CA VAL A 530 -37.47 90.13 -31.07
C VAL A 530 -38.52 90.73 -30.13
N ALA A 531 -38.08 91.51 -29.14
CA ALA A 531 -38.96 92.24 -28.21
C ALA A 531 -39.82 93.29 -28.92
N GLU A 532 -39.23 94.06 -29.85
CA GLU A 532 -39.95 95.07 -30.66
C GLU A 532 -41.08 94.45 -31.50
N ARG A 533 -40.83 93.30 -32.13
CA ARG A 533 -41.82 92.60 -32.96
C ARG A 533 -43.01 92.09 -32.14
N ALA A 534 -42.78 91.61 -30.91
CA ALA A 534 -43.83 91.12 -30.03
C ALA A 534 -44.68 92.24 -29.41
N GLN A 535 -44.08 93.38 -29.08
CA GLN A 535 -44.79 94.57 -28.59
C GLN A 535 -45.76 95.14 -29.64
N SER A 536 -45.44 95.02 -30.94
CA SER A 536 -46.28 95.49 -32.05
C SER A 536 -47.58 94.68 -32.29
N GLN A 537 -47.71 93.47 -31.73
CA GLN A 537 -48.87 92.57 -31.93
C GLN A 537 -49.91 92.62 -30.79
N VAL A 538 -49.72 93.49 -29.79
CA VAL A 538 -50.68 93.66 -28.69
C VAL A 538 -51.91 94.42 -29.19
N ARG A 539 -53.04 93.72 -29.38
CA ARG A 539 -54.36 94.38 -29.52
C ARG A 539 -54.73 95.05 -28.18
N GLY A 540 -55.12 96.31 -28.27
CA GLY A 540 -55.29 97.23 -27.15
C GLY A 540 -56.26 96.79 -26.05
N ARG A 541 -56.00 97.35 -24.86
CA ARG A 541 -56.87 97.39 -23.68
C ARG A 541 -58.30 97.77 -24.08
N SER A 542 -59.30 97.08 -23.52
CA SER A 542 -60.70 97.44 -23.65
C SER A 542 -60.95 98.88 -23.17
N LEU A 543 -61.34 99.75 -24.10
CA LEU A 543 -61.87 101.09 -23.83
C LEU A 543 -63.40 101.00 -23.76
N ALA A 544 -63.94 100.63 -22.61
CA ALA A 544 -65.34 100.90 -22.23
C ALA A 544 -65.55 100.70 -20.73
N ARG A 545 -65.99 101.77 -20.04
CA ARG A 545 -66.55 101.78 -18.69
C ARG A 545 -67.79 100.88 -18.62
N GLY A 546 -67.86 100.03 -17.59
CA GLY A 546 -69.05 99.23 -17.27
C GLY A 546 -68.98 98.66 -15.85
N ARG A 547 -69.22 99.54 -14.86
CA ARG A 547 -69.64 99.29 -13.46
C ARG A 547 -68.89 98.21 -12.64
N SER A 548 -68.00 98.68 -11.78
CA SER A 548 -67.78 98.09 -10.46
C SER A 548 -68.81 98.67 -9.48
N GLU A 549 -69.76 97.86 -9.01
CA GLU A 549 -70.33 98.05 -7.67
C GLU A 549 -69.46 97.23 -6.71
N GLY A 550 -68.68 97.94 -5.88
CA GLY A 550 -67.91 97.39 -4.77
C GLY A 550 -68.80 97.10 -3.55
N PRO A 551 -68.23 96.54 -2.47
CA PRO A 551 -67.26 97.29 -1.67
C PRO A 551 -66.13 96.39 -1.17
N ASN A 552 -64.96 96.44 -1.81
CA ASN A 552 -63.70 95.90 -1.29
C ASN A 552 -62.57 96.57 -2.07
N GLY A 553 -62.31 97.82 -1.73
CA GLY A 553 -61.25 98.66 -2.28
C GLY A 553 -60.56 99.38 -1.13
N ASP A 554 -59.37 98.91 -0.81
CA ASP A 554 -58.18 99.69 -0.42
C ASP A 554 -57.21 98.79 0.35
N ALA A 555 -56.44 98.01 -0.40
CA ALA A 555 -55.20 97.42 0.10
C ALA A 555 -54.30 97.07 -1.09
N MET A 556 -53.59 98.07 -1.59
CA MET A 556 -52.29 97.83 -2.20
C MET A 556 -51.35 98.89 -1.64
N ASP A 557 -50.60 98.52 -0.59
CA ASP A 557 -49.20 98.92 -0.49
C ASP A 557 -48.43 98.04 0.54
N VAL A 558 -47.44 97.33 -0.01
CA VAL A 558 -46.04 97.20 0.42
C VAL A 558 -45.70 96.69 1.85
N ASP A 559 -45.10 95.50 1.86
CA ASP A 559 -44.02 94.96 2.72
C ASP A 559 -43.91 95.37 4.21
N THR A 560 -44.33 94.46 5.10
CA THR A 560 -43.70 94.22 6.43
C THR A 560 -43.91 92.75 6.86
N PRO A 561 -43.02 92.16 7.69
CA PRO A 561 -43.05 90.73 8.00
C PRO A 561 -44.20 90.43 8.97
N LYS A 562 -45.30 89.85 8.46
CA LYS A 562 -46.43 89.45 9.31
C LYS A 562 -46.34 87.99 9.75
N THR A 563 -46.09 87.87 11.06
CA THR A 563 -46.37 86.83 12.06
C THR A 563 -47.02 85.50 11.65
N PRO A 564 -46.71 84.38 12.32
CA PRO A 564 -47.35 83.05 12.16
C PRO A 564 -48.90 83.02 12.32
N LEU A 565 -49.52 84.12 12.74
CA LEU A 565 -50.95 84.24 13.02
C LEU A 565 -51.83 84.39 11.78
N GLU A 566 -51.30 84.85 10.63
CA GLU A 566 -52.08 84.95 9.38
C GLU A 566 -52.19 83.60 8.64
N ARG A 567 -51.26 82.66 8.88
CA ARG A 567 -51.38 81.27 8.40
C ARG A 567 -52.44 80.47 9.19
N ALA A 568 -52.84 80.95 10.37
CA ALA A 568 -53.88 80.33 11.20
C ALA A 568 -55.31 80.77 10.81
N ARG A 569 -55.50 81.91 10.12
CA ARG A 569 -56.83 82.41 9.71
C ARG A 569 -57.23 82.03 8.27
N SER A 570 -56.31 81.53 7.44
CA SER A 570 -56.63 80.99 6.10
C SER A 570 -56.93 79.48 6.10
N ARG A 571 -57.49 78.96 7.20
CA ARG A 571 -58.12 77.63 7.26
C ARG A 571 -59.63 77.79 7.11
N GLY A 572 -60.08 77.87 5.86
CA GLY A 572 -61.48 77.86 5.48
C GLY A 572 -61.69 77.09 4.18
N ARG A 573 -61.74 75.75 4.28
CA ARG A 573 -62.05 74.72 3.26
C ARG A 573 -60.91 74.43 2.26
N SER A 574 -60.25 73.27 2.25
CA SER A 574 -60.50 71.97 2.89
C SER A 574 -59.27 71.52 3.69
N GLN A 575 -59.50 71.00 4.90
CA GLN A 575 -58.49 70.32 5.68
C GLN A 575 -57.98 69.10 4.89
N SER A 576 -56.81 69.21 4.25
CA SER A 576 -56.00 68.02 4.04
C SER A 576 -55.36 67.71 5.40
N THR A 577 -56.11 67.03 6.27
CA THR A 577 -55.53 66.45 7.48
C THR A 577 -54.44 65.49 7.03
N ASN A 578 -53.19 65.80 7.38
CA ASN A 578 -52.14 64.82 7.21
C ASN A 578 -52.37 63.76 8.28
N ARG A 579 -53.08 62.69 7.90
CA ARG A 579 -53.49 61.58 8.78
C ARG A 579 -52.35 61.04 9.65
N ARG A 580 -51.10 61.22 9.21
CA ARG A 580 -49.90 60.77 9.91
C ARG A 580 -49.50 61.65 11.10
N THR A 581 -49.85 62.93 11.09
CA THR A 581 -49.45 63.91 12.11
C THR A 581 -50.62 64.46 12.91
N ASP A 582 -51.85 64.35 12.40
CA ASP A 582 -53.05 64.96 13.02
C ASP A 582 -53.38 64.40 14.40
N GLY A 583 -53.03 63.13 14.67
CA GLY A 583 -53.23 62.47 15.95
C GLY A 583 -52.07 62.61 16.95
N VAL A 584 -51.00 63.33 16.59
CA VAL A 584 -49.78 63.42 17.40
C VAL A 584 -49.52 64.88 17.74
N THR A 585 -49.73 65.24 19.00
CA THR A 585 -49.77 66.65 19.44
C THR A 585 -48.39 67.30 19.59
N ASN A 586 -47.34 66.52 19.84
CA ASN A 586 -45.97 67.01 20.08
C ASN A 586 -44.98 66.51 19.01
N GLU A 587 -44.02 67.36 18.60
CA GLU A 587 -43.01 67.02 17.59
C GLU A 587 -42.10 65.84 18.01
N VAL A 588 -41.79 65.72 19.30
CA VAL A 588 -41.05 64.57 19.86
C VAL A 588 -41.83 63.26 19.73
N ALA A 589 -43.16 63.31 19.87
CA ALA A 589 -44.00 62.14 19.68
C ALA A 589 -44.12 61.77 18.18
N ALA A 590 -44.12 62.77 17.28
CA ALA A 590 -44.14 62.54 15.84
C ALA A 590 -42.85 61.85 15.36
N THR A 591 -41.69 62.29 15.85
CA THR A 591 -40.39 61.64 15.54
C THR A 591 -40.29 60.24 16.15
N LYS A 592 -40.87 59.99 17.34
CA LYS A 592 -40.95 58.65 17.94
C LYS A 592 -41.86 57.71 17.14
N ALA A 593 -43.01 58.18 16.67
CA ALA A 593 -43.91 57.41 15.81
C ALA A 593 -43.26 57.06 14.47
N GLU A 594 -42.48 57.97 13.88
CA GLU A 594 -41.70 57.69 12.67
C GLU A 594 -40.62 56.63 12.90
N LYS A 595 -39.90 56.69 14.02
CA LYS A 595 -38.90 55.66 14.40
C LYS A 595 -39.56 54.30 14.57
N LEU A 596 -40.73 54.22 15.22
CA LEU A 596 -41.48 52.96 15.38
C LEU A 596 -41.97 52.39 14.04
N ALA A 597 -42.42 53.24 13.12
CA ALA A 597 -42.80 52.82 11.77
C ALA A 597 -41.60 52.27 10.97
N LYS A 598 -40.41 52.89 11.07
CA LYS A 598 -39.18 52.35 10.46
C LYS A 598 -38.75 51.03 11.10
N LEU A 599 -38.99 50.86 12.41
CA LEU A 599 -38.66 49.62 13.12
C LEU A 599 -39.59 48.47 12.73
N SER A 600 -40.89 48.71 12.58
CA SER A 600 -41.85 47.69 12.13
C SER A 600 -41.59 47.24 10.68
N GLN A 601 -41.11 48.14 9.82
CA GLN A 601 -40.73 47.83 8.43
C GLN A 601 -39.48 46.94 8.31
N LYS A 602 -38.62 46.84 9.35
CA LYS A 602 -37.39 46.02 9.29
C LYS A 602 -37.66 44.56 8.91
N ARG A 603 -38.76 43.95 9.39
CA ARG A 603 -39.10 42.56 9.07
C ARG A 603 -39.43 42.37 7.59
N MET A 604 -40.16 43.30 6.98
CA MET A 604 -40.45 43.26 5.54
C MET A 604 -39.20 43.51 4.71
N ASN A 605 -38.38 44.47 5.11
CA ASN A 605 -37.12 44.79 4.43
C ASN A 605 -36.13 43.62 4.50
N LYS A 606 -36.07 42.91 5.64
CA LYS A 606 -35.28 41.67 5.78
C LYS A 606 -35.73 40.58 4.80
N MET A 607 -37.02 40.52 4.48
CA MET A 607 -37.59 39.58 3.50
C MET A 607 -37.60 40.17 2.07
N ALA A 608 -36.92 41.31 1.84
CA ALA A 608 -36.81 42.02 0.57
C ALA A 608 -38.15 42.31 -0.14
N ARG A 609 -39.20 42.60 0.65
CA ARG A 609 -40.53 42.94 0.13
C ARG A 609 -40.53 44.35 -0.48
N GLN A 610 -41.25 44.55 -1.58
CA GLN A 610 -41.31 45.88 -2.23
C GLN A 610 -42.11 46.92 -1.43
N GLY A 611 -42.91 46.47 -0.45
CA GLY A 611 -43.66 47.33 0.47
C GLY A 611 -44.68 46.51 1.28
N GLU A 612 -45.52 47.18 2.07
CA GLU A 612 -46.56 46.52 2.86
C GLU A 612 -47.65 45.83 2.04
N ALA A 613 -47.84 46.28 0.80
CA ALA A 613 -48.80 45.69 -0.13
C ALA A 613 -48.26 44.41 -0.79
N ASP A 614 -46.95 44.18 -0.82
CA ASP A 614 -46.34 43.02 -1.45
C ASP A 614 -46.44 41.78 -0.55
N ARG A 615 -47.56 41.08 -0.67
CA ARG A 615 -47.85 39.83 0.05
C ARG A 615 -47.77 38.61 -0.86
N HIS A 616 -46.99 38.67 -1.94
CA HIS A 616 -46.82 37.53 -2.84
C HIS A 616 -46.29 36.31 -2.08
N GLN A 617 -46.90 35.16 -2.30
CA GLN A 617 -46.52 33.87 -1.73
C GLN A 617 -46.10 32.94 -2.86
N THR A 618 -44.89 32.41 -2.79
CA THR A 618 -44.40 31.41 -3.74
C THR A 618 -44.88 30.03 -3.31
N GLY A 619 -45.33 29.21 -4.26
CA GLY A 619 -45.63 27.81 -3.99
C GLY A 619 -44.37 27.07 -3.50
N SER A 620 -44.50 26.24 -2.47
CA SER A 620 -43.38 25.49 -1.89
C SER A 620 -42.77 24.48 -2.88
N LEU A 621 -43.63 23.82 -3.66
CA LEU A 621 -43.24 22.94 -4.76
C LEU A 621 -44.13 23.23 -5.96
N ILE A 622 -43.50 23.45 -7.12
CA ILE A 622 -44.22 23.77 -8.35
C ILE A 622 -44.51 22.47 -9.10
N LYS A 623 -45.80 22.12 -9.23
CA LYS A 623 -46.26 20.82 -9.74
C LYS A 623 -45.68 20.42 -11.10
N HIS A 624 -45.52 21.34 -12.04
CA HIS A 624 -44.99 21.00 -13.38
C HIS A 624 -43.49 20.67 -13.39
N LEU A 625 -42.76 21.00 -12.31
CA LEU A 625 -41.35 20.64 -12.13
C LEU A 625 -41.19 19.30 -11.40
N THR A 626 -42.08 19.01 -10.43
CA THR A 626 -41.92 17.89 -9.51
C THR A 626 -42.82 16.70 -9.80
N ALA A 627 -43.87 16.88 -10.60
CA ALA A 627 -44.82 15.82 -10.96
C ALA A 627 -44.71 15.45 -12.44
N GLY A 628 -44.56 14.16 -12.71
CA GLY A 628 -44.46 13.59 -14.05
C GLY A 628 -43.06 13.02 -14.35
N LYS A 629 -42.99 12.07 -15.27
CA LYS A 629 -41.73 11.54 -15.82
C LYS A 629 -41.69 11.83 -17.32
N ARG A 630 -40.53 12.24 -17.84
CA ARG A 630 -40.34 12.46 -19.28
C ARG A 630 -40.29 11.10 -19.99
N GLY A 631 -41.32 10.80 -20.78
CA GLY A 631 -41.36 9.64 -21.65
C GLY A 631 -40.78 9.94 -23.04
N ILE A 632 -40.75 8.94 -23.91
CA ILE A 632 -40.37 9.10 -25.32
C ILE A 632 -41.57 9.73 -26.06
N GLY A 633 -41.42 10.98 -26.51
CA GLY A 633 -42.47 11.75 -27.18
C GLY A 633 -42.34 13.27 -26.95
N LYS A 634 -43.46 14.00 -27.09
CA LYS A 634 -43.51 15.45 -26.83
C LYS A 634 -43.24 15.75 -25.35
N THR A 635 -42.23 16.58 -25.09
CA THR A 635 -41.84 17.03 -23.75
C THR A 635 -42.58 18.32 -23.36
N SER A 636 -42.75 18.54 -22.05
CA SER A 636 -43.48 19.69 -21.47
C SER A 636 -42.69 21.01 -21.49
N HIS A 637 -41.39 20.95 -21.78
CA HIS A 637 -40.49 22.08 -21.93
C HIS A 637 -39.52 21.79 -23.09
N ARG A 638 -39.08 22.85 -23.76
CA ARG A 638 -38.19 22.77 -24.93
C ARG A 638 -36.78 22.36 -24.55
#